data_AF-A0A3M8B034-F1
#
_entry.id   AF-A0A3M8B034-F1
#
_cell.length_a   1.000
_cell.length_b   1.000
_cell.length_c   1.000
_cell.angle_alpha   90.00
_cell.angle_beta   90.00
_cell.angle_gamma   90.00
#
_symmetry.space_group_name_H-M   'P 1'
#
loop_
_entity.id
_entity.type
_entity.pdbx_description
1 polymer ?
#
loop_
_entity_poly.entity_id
_entity_poly.type
_entity_poly.pdbx_seq_one_letter_code
_entity_poly.pdbx_strand_id
1 'polypeptide(L)'
;MESKKKWRWRWASLTALMLAGASVLWWYWDADRVESMETTAGVQLKFRTSGEQIEVFQNERWQPFFAKGVNLGASLPGHYPGELPIAKDDYLRWFAMIDEMGANVIRVYTIHPPVFYEALVEYNRKKPEDPLYLMQGIWSPEELLIEKKDAYLPEIREQFRAEIKDAVGAVYGEVTLPEKSGKASGTYRANAGKYLIGWHTGTEWDPVMVQNTNRLHEKLPPYQGTYFQATAEATAFETWLAEMVDTVAAEESKYGWQHPMTFTNWVTTDPLSHPGEPLYHEDLVSVDPTHIQPKNWEAGYFASYHVYPYYPDLFRYDPALQQVKNDAGQVDSYKAYLRLLKEHHKNMPIMVTEFGVPASIGVAHFGNLGRHQGGHSERQQGEIDAALLREIHQEGYAGGILFVWQDEWFKKTWNTMRFELPEDRRSFWLNVLTNESLFGVLGMYPGKEGVLTIDGDRTDWDQLKPEEKQRLDIRVPGIDEVWMTHDEGYVYVLVKLAHAFDPEKEKLYLGVDTTPGGNKHAAQLPGLTLDEGLETLIELGKPEESQIQIAANYDFHTRLYGKRYGMLEVKAEEQQDDSGIFKPWKLAVGLEMEPPDSKKYYPLEEVVVGRLLRGTTDAADPQYDSRTAWQAKGDVIELRVPWMLLGFTDPSSLTVMSYQDEGKRFATTTTKGIRLLPVLTDRATKSIVGKSQWPSPYPLTQLPLYSWPAWEQVGYHERKKQSYAIIQQAFKEIDAPVADKDKSQP
;
A
#
# COMPACT_ATOMS: atom_id res chain seq x y z
N MET A 1 -39.09 -64.54 23.03
CA MET A 1 -38.34 -63.53 23.82
C MET A 1 -37.46 -62.60 22.96
N GLU A 2 -37.28 -62.84 21.65
CA GLU A 2 -36.39 -62.05 20.79
C GLU A 2 -36.94 -60.68 20.30
N SER A 3 -38.26 -60.49 20.21
CA SER A 3 -38.81 -59.23 19.66
C SER A 3 -38.65 -58.04 20.61
N LYS A 4 -38.74 -58.25 21.93
CA LYS A 4 -38.56 -57.19 22.94
C LYS A 4 -37.12 -56.69 23.02
N LYS A 5 -36.12 -57.55 22.74
CA LYS A 5 -34.70 -57.18 22.80
C LYS A 5 -34.30 -56.30 21.61
N LYS A 6 -34.76 -56.64 20.38
CA LYS A 6 -34.57 -55.81 19.18
C LYS A 6 -35.32 -54.47 19.26
N TRP A 7 -36.52 -54.45 19.84
CA TRP A 7 -37.27 -53.20 20.06
C TRP A 7 -36.58 -52.27 21.05
N ARG A 8 -36.10 -52.80 22.19
CA ARG A 8 -35.32 -52.02 23.17
C ARG A 8 -34.01 -51.47 22.58
N TRP A 9 -33.31 -52.26 21.76
CA TRP A 9 -32.10 -51.79 21.07
C TRP A 9 -32.39 -50.68 20.07
N ARG A 10 -33.47 -50.77 19.28
CA ARG A 10 -33.88 -49.69 18.37
C ARG A 10 -34.19 -48.38 19.09
N TRP A 11 -34.91 -48.44 20.21
CA TRP A 11 -35.19 -47.24 21.02
C TRP A 11 -33.92 -46.69 21.67
N ALA A 12 -33.04 -47.54 22.20
CA ALA A 12 -31.77 -47.10 22.76
C ALA A 12 -30.87 -46.42 21.70
N SER A 13 -30.82 -46.96 20.47
CA SER A 13 -30.09 -46.35 19.36
C SER A 13 -30.70 -45.01 18.90
N LEU A 14 -32.03 -44.90 18.86
CA LEU A 14 -32.72 -43.65 18.52
C LEU A 14 -32.48 -42.58 19.59
N THR A 15 -32.55 -42.94 20.86
CA THR A 15 -32.26 -42.04 21.99
C THR A 15 -30.79 -41.62 21.98
N ALA A 16 -29.86 -42.53 21.69
CA ALA A 16 -28.44 -42.18 21.55
C ALA A 16 -28.18 -41.23 20.38
N LEU A 17 -28.84 -41.41 19.23
CA LEU A 17 -28.77 -40.49 18.10
C LEU A 17 -29.39 -39.12 18.40
N MET A 18 -30.52 -39.09 19.12
CA MET A 18 -31.14 -37.82 19.55
C MET A 18 -30.29 -37.09 20.58
N LEU A 19 -29.69 -37.81 21.54
CA LEU A 19 -28.77 -37.23 22.51
C LEU A 19 -27.48 -36.75 21.85
N ALA A 20 -26.92 -37.51 20.89
CA ALA A 20 -25.79 -37.09 20.08
C ALA A 20 -26.15 -35.84 19.27
N GLY A 21 -27.28 -35.82 18.59
CA GLY A 21 -27.78 -34.67 17.84
C GLY A 21 -28.04 -33.45 18.72
N ALA A 22 -28.64 -33.62 19.89
CA ALA A 22 -28.87 -32.55 20.86
C ALA A 22 -27.55 -32.05 21.47
N SER A 23 -26.57 -32.92 21.72
CA SER A 23 -25.25 -32.55 22.21
C SER A 23 -24.42 -31.82 21.15
N VAL A 24 -24.52 -32.23 19.87
CA VAL A 24 -23.91 -31.52 18.75
C VAL A 24 -24.58 -30.17 18.59
N LEU A 25 -25.92 -30.08 18.60
CA LEU A 25 -26.64 -28.81 18.54
C LEU A 25 -26.31 -27.90 19.73
N TRP A 26 -26.19 -28.43 20.94
CA TRP A 26 -25.83 -27.66 22.13
C TRP A 26 -24.39 -27.15 22.08
N TRP A 27 -23.43 -28.00 21.71
CA TRP A 27 -22.03 -27.57 21.50
C TRP A 27 -21.89 -26.57 20.36
N TYR A 28 -22.62 -26.77 19.26
CA TYR A 28 -22.62 -25.86 18.12
C TYR A 28 -23.27 -24.51 18.46
N TRP A 29 -24.30 -24.53 19.32
CA TRP A 29 -24.97 -23.33 19.84
C TRP A 29 -24.09 -22.57 20.82
N ASP A 30 -23.41 -23.27 21.74
CA ASP A 30 -22.55 -22.64 22.76
C ASP A 30 -21.27 -22.07 22.14
N ALA A 31 -20.68 -22.77 21.14
CA ALA A 31 -19.55 -22.29 20.36
C ALA A 31 -19.86 -21.04 19.50
N ASP A 32 -21.14 -20.72 19.30
CA ASP A 32 -21.57 -19.55 18.53
C ASP A 32 -21.89 -18.32 19.41
N ARG A 33 -21.81 -18.41 20.74
CA ARG A 33 -22.04 -17.26 21.62
C ARG A 33 -20.76 -16.44 21.78
N VAL A 34 -20.84 -15.16 21.40
CA VAL A 34 -19.89 -14.13 21.83
C VAL A 34 -20.52 -13.43 23.02
N GLU A 35 -19.78 -13.27 24.11
CA GLU A 35 -20.26 -12.55 25.29
C GLU A 35 -20.65 -11.12 24.92
N SER A 36 -21.88 -10.72 25.22
CA SER A 36 -22.45 -9.40 24.96
C SER A 36 -23.34 -8.96 26.12
N MET A 37 -23.62 -7.66 26.21
CA MET A 37 -24.58 -7.08 27.14
C MET A 37 -25.91 -6.87 26.41
N GLU A 38 -27.00 -7.37 27.00
CA GLU A 38 -28.35 -7.09 26.51
C GLU A 38 -28.93 -5.87 27.24
N THR A 39 -29.26 -4.81 26.49
CA THR A 39 -29.85 -3.60 27.06
C THR A 39 -31.29 -3.86 27.53
N THR A 40 -31.86 -2.93 28.29
CA THR A 40 -33.27 -3.04 28.73
C THR A 40 -34.27 -3.08 27.56
N ALA A 41 -33.85 -2.66 26.37
CA ALA A 41 -34.65 -2.71 25.14
C ALA A 41 -34.49 -4.03 24.36
N GLY A 42 -33.69 -4.98 24.86
CA GLY A 42 -33.44 -6.28 24.20
C GLY A 42 -32.38 -6.22 23.09
N VAL A 43 -31.56 -5.17 23.05
CA VAL A 43 -30.50 -4.97 22.06
C VAL A 43 -29.19 -5.53 22.59
N GLN A 44 -28.42 -6.21 21.74
CA GLN A 44 -27.10 -6.74 22.08
C GLN A 44 -25.98 -5.73 21.80
N LEU A 45 -25.06 -5.59 22.75
CA LEU A 45 -23.87 -4.75 22.68
C LEU A 45 -22.62 -5.55 23.04
N LYS A 46 -21.65 -5.63 22.12
CA LYS A 46 -20.28 -6.10 22.43
C LYS A 46 -19.34 -4.94 22.73
N PHE A 47 -19.47 -3.85 21.99
CA PHE A 47 -18.65 -2.66 22.10
C PHE A 47 -19.53 -1.44 22.33
N ARG A 48 -18.98 -0.45 23.02
CA ARG A 48 -19.61 0.88 23.14
C ARG A 48 -18.56 1.98 23.22
N THR A 49 -18.99 3.22 23.01
CA THR A 49 -18.20 4.40 23.37
C THR A 49 -18.55 4.88 24.78
N SER A 50 -17.53 5.32 25.53
CA SER A 50 -17.68 5.86 26.88
C SER A 50 -16.63 6.94 27.12
N GLY A 51 -17.07 8.21 27.22
CA GLY A 51 -16.15 9.35 27.20
C GLY A 51 -15.31 9.35 25.93
N GLU A 52 -13.99 9.34 26.08
CA GLU A 52 -13.03 9.34 24.95
C GLU A 52 -12.50 7.94 24.58
N GLN A 53 -13.14 6.88 25.10
CA GLN A 53 -12.67 5.51 24.93
C GLN A 53 -13.70 4.63 24.22
N ILE A 54 -13.19 3.58 23.57
CA ILE A 54 -13.98 2.40 23.21
C ILE A 54 -13.87 1.41 24.36
N GLU A 55 -14.99 0.78 24.72
CA GLU A 55 -15.03 -0.30 25.70
C GLU A 55 -15.56 -1.59 25.06
N VAL A 56 -15.03 -2.73 25.51
CA VAL A 56 -15.51 -4.07 25.19
C VAL A 56 -16.22 -4.67 26.40
N PHE A 57 -17.34 -5.35 26.19
CA PHE A 57 -18.01 -6.12 27.22
C PHE A 57 -17.36 -7.51 27.32
N GLN A 58 -16.68 -7.78 28.43
CA GLN A 58 -15.99 -9.04 28.67
C GLN A 58 -15.91 -9.33 30.16
N ASN A 59 -16.12 -10.58 30.58
CA ASN A 59 -16.18 -11.00 31.98
C ASN A 59 -17.25 -10.23 32.79
N GLU A 60 -18.45 -10.11 32.21
CA GLU A 60 -19.64 -9.46 32.76
C GLU A 60 -19.45 -7.97 33.09
N ARG A 61 -18.46 -7.32 32.49
CA ARG A 61 -18.13 -5.91 32.73
C ARG A 61 -17.60 -5.23 31.47
N TRP A 62 -17.77 -3.91 31.43
CA TRP A 62 -17.14 -3.06 30.43
C TRP A 62 -15.67 -2.83 30.78
N GLN A 63 -14.79 -2.99 29.79
CA GLN A 63 -13.35 -2.82 29.92
C GLN A 63 -12.84 -1.91 28.79
N PRO A 64 -11.89 -1.00 29.05
CA PRO A 64 -11.26 -0.21 28.02
C PRO A 64 -10.66 -1.09 26.92
N PHE A 65 -10.83 -0.69 25.67
CA PHE A 65 -10.36 -1.43 24.50
C PHE A 65 -9.59 -0.49 23.58
N PHE A 66 -8.36 -0.88 23.24
CA PHE A 66 -7.57 -0.19 22.21
C PHE A 66 -7.58 -1.03 20.93
N ALA A 67 -8.09 -0.48 19.84
CA ALA A 67 -8.10 -1.17 18.55
C ALA A 67 -6.69 -1.14 17.94
N LYS A 68 -6.04 -2.31 17.86
CA LYS A 68 -4.77 -2.55 17.18
C LYS A 68 -5.09 -3.35 15.94
N GLY A 69 -5.16 -2.69 14.79
CA GLY A 69 -5.65 -3.35 13.60
C GLY A 69 -4.74 -3.24 12.40
N VAL A 70 -5.15 -3.98 11.37
CA VAL A 70 -4.63 -3.84 10.01
C VAL A 70 -5.79 -3.65 9.05
N ASN A 71 -5.58 -2.81 8.06
CA ASN A 71 -6.44 -2.75 6.88
C ASN A 71 -6.18 -4.00 6.04
N LEU A 72 -7.22 -4.54 5.43
CA LEU A 72 -7.15 -5.71 4.55
C LEU A 72 -7.71 -5.35 3.17
N GLY A 73 -6.82 -5.36 2.17
CA GLY A 73 -7.20 -5.17 0.78
C GLY A 73 -7.92 -6.38 0.19
N ALA A 74 -8.41 -6.23 -1.04
CA ALA A 74 -9.21 -7.24 -1.73
C ALA A 74 -8.53 -7.82 -2.98
N SER A 75 -7.26 -7.46 -3.22
CA SER A 75 -6.51 -7.85 -4.42
C SER A 75 -5.36 -8.82 -4.12
N LEU A 76 -4.88 -9.47 -5.18
CA LEU A 76 -3.67 -10.28 -5.25
C LEU A 76 -2.87 -9.82 -6.49
N PRO A 77 -1.54 -10.09 -6.57
CA PRO A 77 -0.77 -9.87 -7.80
C PRO A 77 -1.48 -10.44 -9.04
N GLY A 78 -1.47 -9.68 -10.15
CA GLY A 78 -2.18 -10.03 -11.38
C GLY A 78 -3.64 -9.55 -11.45
N HIS A 79 -4.23 -9.10 -10.33
CA HIS A 79 -5.65 -8.77 -10.26
C HIS A 79 -5.91 -7.34 -9.78
N TYR A 80 -7.04 -6.77 -10.22
CA TYR A 80 -7.59 -5.51 -9.71
C TYR A 80 -8.57 -5.76 -8.54
N PRO A 81 -8.80 -4.79 -7.63
CA PRO A 81 -9.67 -4.96 -6.45
C PRO A 81 -11.09 -5.44 -6.77
N GLY A 82 -11.61 -5.09 -7.94
CA GLY A 82 -12.94 -5.49 -8.40
C GLY A 82 -13.09 -6.96 -8.76
N GLU A 83 -11.99 -7.70 -8.93
CA GLU A 83 -11.97 -9.12 -9.31
C GLU A 83 -12.10 -10.05 -8.10
N LEU A 84 -11.68 -9.57 -6.91
CA LEU A 84 -11.81 -10.25 -5.62
C LEU A 84 -11.28 -11.71 -5.63
N PRO A 85 -10.00 -11.94 -6.00
CA PRO A 85 -9.46 -13.28 -6.27
C PRO A 85 -9.15 -14.12 -5.02
N ILE A 86 -9.24 -13.54 -3.82
CA ILE A 86 -8.75 -14.16 -2.58
C ILE A 86 -9.62 -15.36 -2.19
N ALA A 87 -9.00 -16.52 -1.98
CA ALA A 87 -9.71 -17.73 -1.60
C ALA A 87 -9.91 -17.85 -0.09
N LYS A 88 -10.79 -18.76 0.33
CA LYS A 88 -11.06 -19.02 1.75
C LYS A 88 -9.80 -19.43 2.53
N ASP A 89 -8.96 -20.27 1.93
CA ASP A 89 -7.72 -20.75 2.56
C ASP A 89 -6.70 -19.62 2.74
N ASP A 90 -6.68 -18.65 1.82
CA ASP A 90 -5.86 -17.43 1.98
C ASP A 90 -6.35 -16.62 3.16
N TYR A 91 -7.66 -16.36 3.28
CA TYR A 91 -8.22 -15.65 4.43
C TYR A 91 -7.94 -16.35 5.76
N LEU A 92 -8.16 -17.67 5.86
CA LEU A 92 -7.90 -18.41 7.10
C LEU A 92 -6.42 -18.33 7.50
N ARG A 93 -5.52 -18.45 6.53
CA ARG A 93 -4.08 -18.34 6.72
C ARG A 93 -3.67 -16.91 7.11
N TRP A 94 -4.21 -15.89 6.46
CA TRP A 94 -3.95 -14.50 6.78
C TRP A 94 -4.52 -14.10 8.14
N PHE A 95 -5.73 -14.52 8.51
CA PHE A 95 -6.29 -14.27 9.84
C PHE A 95 -5.43 -14.88 10.94
N ALA A 96 -4.90 -16.09 10.73
CA ALA A 96 -3.95 -16.69 11.66
C ALA A 96 -2.68 -15.84 11.84
N MET A 97 -2.12 -15.31 10.75
CA MET A 97 -0.94 -14.46 10.83
C MET A 97 -1.22 -13.07 11.40
N ILE A 98 -2.37 -12.46 11.09
CA ILE A 98 -2.80 -11.17 11.62
C ILE A 98 -2.99 -11.27 13.14
N ASP A 99 -3.64 -12.34 13.58
CA ASP A 99 -3.85 -12.65 14.99
C ASP A 99 -2.53 -12.94 15.72
N GLU A 100 -1.64 -13.75 15.12
CA GLU A 100 -0.30 -14.01 15.65
C GLU A 100 0.53 -12.72 15.78
N MET A 101 0.32 -11.74 14.90
CA MET A 101 0.95 -10.41 14.99
C MET A 101 0.46 -9.63 16.21
N GLY A 102 -0.65 -10.01 16.83
CA GLY A 102 -1.26 -9.31 17.97
C GLY A 102 -2.27 -8.23 17.55
N ALA A 103 -2.71 -8.23 16.29
CA ALA A 103 -3.83 -7.40 15.86
C ALA A 103 -5.15 -8.00 16.38
N ASN A 104 -6.02 -7.15 16.90
CA ASN A 104 -7.35 -7.53 17.39
C ASN A 104 -8.49 -7.08 16.46
N VAL A 105 -8.18 -6.27 15.44
CA VAL A 105 -9.16 -5.76 14.47
C VAL A 105 -8.64 -5.93 13.03
N ILE A 106 -9.50 -6.40 12.14
CA ILE A 106 -9.35 -6.25 10.69
C ILE A 106 -10.33 -5.18 10.22
N ARG A 107 -9.85 -4.20 9.44
CA ARG A 107 -10.70 -3.26 8.71
C ARG A 107 -10.74 -3.63 7.23
N VAL A 108 -11.94 -3.66 6.65
CA VAL A 108 -12.14 -3.77 5.20
C VAL A 108 -12.86 -2.52 4.68
N TYR A 109 -12.62 -2.16 3.43
CA TYR A 109 -13.12 -0.92 2.81
C TYR A 109 -14.57 -1.02 2.32
N THR A 110 -14.95 -2.22 1.91
CA THR A 110 -16.20 -2.49 1.20
C THR A 110 -16.64 -3.92 1.46
N ILE A 111 -17.71 -4.35 0.79
CA ILE A 111 -18.21 -5.72 0.83
C ILE A 111 -17.18 -6.65 0.17
N HIS A 112 -16.65 -7.61 0.92
CA HIS A 112 -15.82 -8.70 0.38
C HIS A 112 -16.70 -9.90 -0.05
N PRO A 113 -16.19 -10.87 -0.84
CA PRO A 113 -16.95 -12.05 -1.22
C PRO A 113 -17.49 -12.85 -0.01
N PRO A 114 -18.54 -13.68 -0.17
CA PRO A 114 -19.09 -14.50 0.91
C PRO A 114 -18.04 -15.32 1.68
N VAL A 115 -17.03 -15.83 0.98
CA VAL A 115 -15.94 -16.63 1.57
C VAL A 115 -15.13 -15.89 2.63
N PHE A 116 -15.05 -14.56 2.59
CA PHE A 116 -14.40 -13.75 3.62
C PHE A 116 -15.15 -13.85 4.95
N TYR A 117 -16.46 -13.60 4.95
CA TYR A 117 -17.29 -13.66 6.14
C TYR A 117 -17.37 -15.09 6.70
N GLU A 118 -17.45 -16.08 5.82
CA GLU A 118 -17.37 -17.50 6.20
C GLU A 118 -16.05 -17.85 6.88
N ALA A 119 -14.92 -17.40 6.31
CA ALA A 119 -13.59 -17.61 6.90
C ALA A 119 -13.48 -16.93 8.27
N LEU A 120 -13.99 -15.71 8.43
CA LEU A 120 -13.88 -14.97 9.69
C LEU A 120 -14.68 -15.66 10.81
N VAL A 121 -15.93 -16.04 10.50
CA VAL A 121 -16.78 -16.77 11.44
C VAL A 121 -16.17 -18.14 11.78
N GLU A 122 -15.65 -18.87 10.80
CA GLU A 122 -14.99 -20.14 11.03
C GLU A 122 -13.73 -19.98 11.91
N TYR A 123 -12.91 -18.98 11.63
CA TYR A 123 -11.70 -18.69 12.40
C TYR A 123 -12.03 -18.39 13.86
N ASN A 124 -12.98 -17.48 14.11
CA ASN A 124 -13.34 -17.06 15.47
C ASN A 124 -14.06 -18.13 16.29
N ARG A 125 -14.81 -19.06 15.66
CA ARG A 125 -15.41 -20.21 16.36
C ARG A 125 -14.38 -21.12 17.03
N LYS A 126 -13.14 -21.12 16.54
CA LYS A 126 -12.03 -21.90 17.13
C LYS A 126 -11.41 -21.19 18.35
N LYS A 127 -11.75 -19.91 18.59
CA LYS A 127 -11.20 -19.06 19.66
C LYS A 127 -12.23 -18.09 20.27
N PRO A 128 -13.33 -18.59 20.88
CA PRO A 128 -14.45 -17.76 21.31
C PRO A 128 -14.11 -16.70 22.38
N GLU A 129 -13.05 -16.91 23.18
CA GLU A 129 -12.62 -15.98 24.24
C GLU A 129 -11.82 -14.78 23.72
N ASP A 130 -11.20 -14.92 22.54
CA ASP A 130 -10.30 -13.93 21.94
C ASP A 130 -10.50 -13.83 20.42
N PRO A 131 -11.70 -13.39 19.96
CA PRO A 131 -11.99 -13.31 18.54
C PRO A 131 -11.24 -12.16 17.85
N LEU A 132 -10.96 -12.34 16.57
CA LEU A 132 -10.51 -11.27 15.69
C LEU A 132 -11.72 -10.46 15.24
N TYR A 133 -11.77 -9.18 15.56
CA TYR A 133 -12.94 -8.33 15.28
C TYR A 133 -12.88 -7.69 13.89
N LEU A 134 -14.05 -7.36 13.35
CA LEU A 134 -14.24 -6.72 12.05
C LEU A 134 -14.68 -5.28 12.22
N MET A 135 -14.00 -4.36 11.54
CA MET A 135 -14.52 -3.03 11.23
C MET A 135 -14.97 -3.02 9.77
N GLN A 136 -16.27 -2.91 9.54
CA GLN A 136 -16.84 -3.01 8.18
C GLN A 136 -16.97 -1.63 7.55
N GLY A 137 -16.21 -1.41 6.48
CA GLY A 137 -16.34 -0.24 5.61
C GLY A 137 -17.56 -0.32 4.70
N ILE A 138 -18.16 0.82 4.41
CA ILE A 138 -19.22 0.99 3.43
C ILE A 138 -18.79 2.07 2.43
N TRP A 139 -18.41 1.64 1.23
CA TRP A 139 -17.86 2.52 0.20
C TRP A 139 -18.91 3.53 -0.29
N SER A 140 -18.55 4.81 -0.30
CA SER A 140 -19.42 5.87 -0.82
C SER A 140 -19.52 5.78 -2.35
N PRO A 141 -20.54 6.35 -3.00
CA PRO A 141 -20.56 6.52 -4.46
C PRO A 141 -19.57 7.63 -4.91
N GLU A 142 -18.30 7.45 -4.59
CA GLU A 142 -17.21 8.44 -4.69
C GLU A 142 -17.10 9.06 -6.10
N GLU A 143 -17.07 8.23 -7.14
CA GLU A 143 -16.96 8.71 -8.52
C GLU A 143 -18.09 9.70 -8.87
N LEU A 144 -19.33 9.41 -8.45
CA LEU A 144 -20.47 10.29 -8.66
C LEU A 144 -20.40 11.54 -7.77
N LEU A 145 -19.95 11.40 -6.52
CA LEU A 145 -19.74 12.54 -5.63
C LEU A 145 -18.73 13.53 -6.24
N ILE A 146 -17.60 13.04 -6.74
CA ILE A 146 -16.56 13.86 -7.39
C ILE A 146 -17.08 14.48 -8.69
N GLU A 147 -17.76 13.70 -9.54
CA GLU A 147 -18.26 14.17 -10.84
C GLU A 147 -19.35 15.24 -10.66
N LYS A 148 -20.33 14.97 -9.79
CA LYS A 148 -21.54 15.80 -9.66
C LYS A 148 -21.39 16.93 -8.64
N LYS A 149 -20.46 16.79 -7.69
CA LYS A 149 -20.14 17.78 -6.65
C LYS A 149 -21.35 18.18 -5.79
N ASP A 150 -22.33 17.29 -5.63
CA ASP A 150 -23.52 17.51 -4.81
C ASP A 150 -24.01 16.17 -4.21
N ALA A 151 -23.86 16.01 -2.90
CA ALA A 151 -24.23 14.78 -2.21
C ALA A 151 -25.76 14.52 -2.13
N TYR A 152 -26.59 15.54 -2.38
CA TYR A 152 -28.05 15.42 -2.24
C TYR A 152 -28.77 14.89 -3.48
N LEU A 153 -28.05 14.67 -4.58
CA LEU A 153 -28.66 14.14 -5.79
C LEU A 153 -29.31 12.77 -5.54
N PRO A 154 -30.52 12.52 -6.07
CA PRO A 154 -31.24 11.28 -5.84
C PRO A 154 -30.42 10.04 -6.18
N GLU A 155 -29.70 10.02 -7.30
CA GLU A 155 -28.88 8.87 -7.70
C GLU A 155 -27.78 8.54 -6.69
N ILE A 156 -27.16 9.54 -6.07
CA ILE A 156 -26.10 9.37 -5.07
C ILE A 156 -26.70 8.82 -3.77
N ARG A 157 -27.79 9.43 -3.30
CA ARG A 157 -28.45 9.00 -2.06
C ARG A 157 -29.02 7.58 -2.19
N GLU A 158 -29.66 7.27 -3.30
CA GLU A 158 -30.24 5.95 -3.55
C GLU A 158 -29.15 4.88 -3.69
N GLN A 159 -28.06 5.18 -4.41
CA GLN A 159 -26.94 4.26 -4.54
C GLN A 159 -26.26 4.00 -3.19
N PHE A 160 -26.03 5.02 -2.37
CA PHE A 160 -25.38 4.83 -1.08
C PHE A 160 -26.27 4.06 -0.10
N ARG A 161 -27.57 4.37 -0.06
CA ARG A 161 -28.56 3.62 0.75
C ARG A 161 -28.63 2.15 0.34
N ALA A 162 -28.54 1.85 -0.96
CA ALA A 162 -28.48 0.48 -1.46
C ALA A 162 -27.19 -0.22 -1.00
N GLU A 163 -26.03 0.43 -1.11
CA GLU A 163 -24.75 -0.11 -0.63
C GLU A 163 -24.78 -0.38 0.88
N ILE A 164 -25.35 0.53 1.68
CA ILE A 164 -25.53 0.34 3.13
C ILE A 164 -26.35 -0.92 3.42
N LYS A 165 -27.49 -1.08 2.75
CA LYS A 165 -28.34 -2.26 2.92
C LYS A 165 -27.62 -3.54 2.53
N ASP A 166 -26.89 -3.53 1.43
CA ASP A 166 -26.13 -4.67 0.93
C ASP A 166 -24.98 -5.04 1.91
N ALA A 167 -24.27 -4.05 2.44
CA ALA A 167 -23.19 -4.26 3.41
C ALA A 167 -23.68 -4.82 4.74
N VAL A 168 -24.76 -4.26 5.29
CA VAL A 168 -25.42 -4.79 6.50
C VAL A 168 -25.90 -6.23 6.25
N GLY A 169 -26.58 -6.46 5.13
CA GLY A 169 -27.05 -7.81 4.77
C GLY A 169 -25.92 -8.82 4.57
N ALA A 170 -24.75 -8.39 4.07
CA ALA A 170 -23.57 -9.24 3.90
C ALA A 170 -22.96 -9.64 5.25
N VAL A 171 -22.78 -8.69 6.16
CA VAL A 171 -22.26 -8.94 7.53
C VAL A 171 -23.16 -9.88 8.31
N TYR A 172 -24.48 -9.71 8.24
CA TYR A 172 -25.43 -10.56 8.96
C TYR A 172 -25.76 -11.87 8.23
N GLY A 173 -25.28 -12.06 6.99
CA GLY A 173 -25.47 -13.30 6.24
C GLY A 173 -26.89 -13.50 5.70
N GLU A 174 -27.60 -12.41 5.38
CA GLU A 174 -29.01 -12.44 4.94
C GLU A 174 -29.23 -11.86 3.53
N VAL A 175 -28.16 -11.64 2.76
CA VAL A 175 -28.26 -11.08 1.41
C VAL A 175 -27.80 -12.03 0.31
N THR A 176 -28.29 -11.80 -0.91
CA THR A 176 -27.74 -12.38 -2.13
C THR A 176 -27.51 -11.26 -3.12
N LEU A 177 -26.25 -11.02 -3.45
CA LEU A 177 -25.83 -9.93 -4.33
C LEU A 177 -25.65 -10.46 -5.76
N PRO A 178 -26.27 -9.83 -6.77
CA PRO A 178 -26.06 -10.20 -8.15
C PRO A 178 -24.65 -9.83 -8.62
N GLU A 179 -24.14 -10.53 -9.63
CA GLU A 179 -22.89 -10.17 -10.29
C GLU A 179 -22.97 -8.77 -10.89
N LYS A 180 -21.98 -7.93 -10.55
CA LYS A 180 -21.77 -6.59 -11.11
C LYS A 180 -20.27 -6.36 -11.24
N SER A 181 -19.84 -5.77 -12.35
CA SER A 181 -18.43 -5.43 -12.57
C SER A 181 -17.90 -4.60 -11.41
N GLY A 182 -16.76 -5.00 -10.86
CA GLY A 182 -16.10 -4.28 -9.77
C GLY A 182 -16.72 -4.44 -8.38
N LYS A 183 -17.70 -5.34 -8.20
CA LYS A 183 -18.38 -5.55 -6.91
C LYS A 183 -18.43 -7.01 -6.51
N ALA A 184 -18.40 -7.25 -5.19
CA ALA A 184 -18.65 -8.57 -4.63
C ALA A 184 -20.05 -9.07 -4.97
N SER A 185 -20.17 -10.38 -5.17
CA SER A 185 -21.41 -11.04 -5.51
C SER A 185 -21.53 -12.40 -4.82
N GLY A 186 -22.72 -13.01 -4.90
CA GLY A 186 -22.98 -14.32 -4.35
C GLY A 186 -23.90 -14.29 -3.14
N THR A 187 -23.93 -15.40 -2.44
CA THR A 187 -24.93 -15.70 -1.42
C THR A 187 -24.28 -15.69 -0.03
N TYR A 188 -24.60 -14.69 0.79
CA TYR A 188 -24.02 -14.53 2.12
C TYR A 188 -24.85 -15.31 3.13
N ARG A 189 -24.20 -16.14 3.95
CA ARG A 189 -24.88 -16.99 4.96
C ARG A 189 -24.19 -17.03 6.31
N ALA A 190 -22.96 -16.52 6.40
CA ALA A 190 -22.24 -16.41 7.65
C ALA A 190 -22.63 -15.11 8.36
N ASN A 191 -23.13 -15.21 9.60
CA ASN A 191 -23.39 -14.05 10.43
C ASN A 191 -22.11 -13.65 11.19
N ALA A 192 -21.44 -12.63 10.69
CA ALA A 192 -20.25 -12.02 11.29
C ALA A 192 -20.58 -10.85 12.23
N GLY A 193 -21.86 -10.45 12.38
CA GLY A 193 -22.28 -9.27 13.13
C GLY A 193 -21.83 -9.27 14.59
N LYS A 194 -21.80 -10.44 15.25
CA LYS A 194 -21.29 -10.59 16.62
C LYS A 194 -19.77 -10.33 16.79
N TYR A 195 -19.03 -10.25 15.68
CA TYR A 195 -17.61 -9.94 15.66
C TYR A 195 -17.35 -8.50 15.19
N LEU A 196 -18.38 -7.68 15.01
CA LEU A 196 -18.23 -6.32 14.55
C LEU A 196 -17.76 -5.41 15.70
N ILE A 197 -16.73 -4.59 15.48
CA ILE A 197 -16.33 -3.51 16.40
C ILE A 197 -16.95 -2.17 16.01
N GLY A 198 -17.30 -2.00 14.75
CA GLY A 198 -18.00 -0.81 14.29
C GLY A 198 -18.20 -0.76 12.77
N TRP A 199 -19.09 0.14 12.37
CA TRP A 199 -19.34 0.49 10.97
C TRP A 199 -18.55 1.74 10.59
N HIS A 200 -17.88 1.69 9.45
CA HIS A 200 -17.03 2.76 8.94
C HIS A 200 -17.60 3.29 7.62
N THR A 201 -18.38 4.37 7.69
CA THR A 201 -19.19 4.84 6.55
C THR A 201 -18.41 5.82 5.68
N GLY A 202 -18.33 5.57 4.37
CA GLY A 202 -17.81 6.54 3.41
C GLY A 202 -16.34 6.36 3.02
N THR A 203 -15.81 7.37 2.32
CA THR A 203 -14.44 7.41 1.75
C THR A 203 -13.76 8.71 2.18
N GLU A 204 -12.52 8.93 1.74
CA GLU A 204 -11.90 10.26 1.83
C GLU A 204 -12.70 11.27 0.99
N TRP A 205 -12.95 12.46 1.53
CA TRP A 205 -13.86 13.43 0.92
C TRP A 205 -13.12 14.48 0.09
N ASP A 206 -13.47 14.61 -1.21
CA ASP A 206 -12.98 15.70 -2.05
C ASP A 206 -13.48 17.06 -1.52
N PRO A 207 -12.58 17.98 -1.16
CA PRO A 207 -12.97 19.22 -0.48
C PRO A 207 -13.76 20.17 -1.39
N VAL A 208 -13.60 20.09 -2.72
CA VAL A 208 -14.39 20.90 -3.65
C VAL A 208 -15.84 20.40 -3.73
N MET A 209 -16.05 19.10 -3.71
CA MET A 209 -17.37 18.46 -3.63
C MET A 209 -18.07 18.83 -2.32
N VAL A 210 -17.36 18.76 -1.19
CA VAL A 210 -17.90 19.13 0.14
C VAL A 210 -18.33 20.60 0.15
N GLN A 211 -17.43 21.51 -0.25
CA GLN A 211 -17.72 22.95 -0.30
C GLN A 211 -18.92 23.25 -1.20
N ASN A 212 -18.99 22.63 -2.38
CA ASN A 212 -20.09 22.87 -3.30
C ASN A 212 -21.42 22.33 -2.78
N THR A 213 -21.44 21.16 -2.15
CA THR A 213 -22.62 20.61 -1.47
C THR A 213 -23.10 21.56 -0.38
N ASN A 214 -22.19 22.03 0.48
CA ASN A 214 -22.48 22.98 1.55
C ASN A 214 -23.11 24.27 1.02
N ARG A 215 -22.57 24.82 -0.07
CA ARG A 215 -23.07 26.03 -0.72
C ARG A 215 -24.46 25.85 -1.34
N LEU A 216 -24.70 24.71 -2.01
CA LEU A 216 -25.99 24.46 -2.68
C LEU A 216 -27.13 24.25 -1.69
N HIS A 217 -26.83 23.72 -0.51
CA HIS A 217 -27.80 23.30 0.50
C HIS A 217 -27.67 24.04 1.83
N GLU A 218 -27.08 25.25 1.83
CA GLU A 218 -26.81 26.07 3.04
C GLU A 218 -28.07 26.31 3.92
N LYS A 219 -29.25 26.29 3.31
CA LYS A 219 -30.53 26.53 4.00
C LYS A 219 -31.23 25.25 4.47
N LEU A 220 -30.60 24.09 4.28
CA LEU A 220 -31.17 22.81 4.65
C LEU A 220 -31.09 22.64 6.19
N PRO A 221 -32.20 22.35 6.88
CA PRO A 221 -32.17 22.19 8.33
C PRO A 221 -31.43 20.90 8.72
N PRO A 222 -30.73 20.87 9.87
CA PRO A 222 -30.03 19.68 10.35
C PRO A 222 -30.92 18.44 10.38
N TYR A 223 -30.38 17.32 9.91
CA TYR A 223 -31.08 16.03 9.85
C TYR A 223 -31.43 15.53 11.26
N GLN A 224 -32.69 15.14 11.45
CA GLN A 224 -33.21 14.64 12.72
C GLN A 224 -33.66 13.19 12.54
N GLY A 225 -32.71 12.26 12.61
CA GLY A 225 -32.95 10.83 12.46
C GLY A 225 -33.49 10.16 13.72
N THR A 226 -33.65 8.84 13.62
CA THR A 226 -34.15 8.01 14.72
C THR A 226 -33.05 7.67 15.71
N TYR A 227 -31.87 7.32 15.20
CA TYR A 227 -30.71 6.86 15.95
C TYR A 227 -29.59 7.90 15.98
N PHE A 228 -29.43 8.67 14.90
CA PHE A 228 -28.43 9.73 14.75
C PHE A 228 -29.06 11.03 14.26
N GLN A 229 -28.46 12.15 14.64
CA GLN A 229 -28.90 13.48 14.22
C GLN A 229 -27.70 14.41 14.00
N ALA A 230 -27.88 15.39 13.13
CA ALA A 230 -26.94 16.49 12.94
C ALA A 230 -27.20 17.59 13.99
N THR A 231 -26.15 18.25 14.46
CA THR A 231 -26.25 19.39 15.38
C THR A 231 -26.72 20.65 14.65
N ALA A 232 -26.97 21.75 15.39
CA ALA A 232 -27.37 23.01 14.80
C ALA A 232 -26.24 23.66 13.96
N GLU A 233 -25.00 23.32 14.27
CA GLU A 233 -23.77 23.82 13.64
C GLU A 233 -23.38 23.01 12.40
N ALA A 234 -24.01 21.85 12.18
CA ALA A 234 -23.70 20.98 11.06
C ALA A 234 -23.91 21.67 9.70
N THR A 235 -22.92 21.54 8.84
CA THR A 235 -23.01 21.90 7.42
C THR A 235 -23.96 20.96 6.67
N ALA A 236 -24.30 21.32 5.43
CA ALA A 236 -25.21 20.48 4.65
C ALA A 236 -24.61 19.11 4.30
N PHE A 237 -23.30 19.02 4.07
CA PHE A 237 -22.60 17.77 3.84
C PHE A 237 -22.55 16.90 5.10
N GLU A 238 -22.24 17.47 6.26
CA GLU A 238 -22.31 16.75 7.54
C GLU A 238 -23.74 16.31 7.87
N THR A 239 -24.75 17.11 7.49
CA THR A 239 -26.16 16.75 7.58
C THR A 239 -26.51 15.54 6.72
N TRP A 240 -25.94 15.44 5.52
CA TRP A 240 -26.07 14.27 4.65
C TRP A 240 -25.35 13.05 5.24
N LEU A 241 -24.17 13.22 5.84
CA LEU A 241 -23.47 12.14 6.54
C LEU A 241 -24.28 11.62 7.74
N ALA A 242 -24.89 12.51 8.53
CA ALA A 242 -25.76 12.10 9.64
C ALA A 242 -26.93 11.24 9.15
N GLU A 243 -27.51 11.58 8.00
CA GLU A 243 -28.54 10.76 7.34
C GLU A 243 -28.01 9.38 6.94
N MET A 244 -26.79 9.29 6.39
CA MET A 244 -26.20 8.01 5.99
C MET A 244 -25.87 7.14 7.19
N VAL A 245 -25.28 7.70 8.26
CA VAL A 245 -25.00 6.98 9.51
C VAL A 245 -26.30 6.52 10.19
N ASP A 246 -27.35 7.34 10.23
CA ASP A 246 -28.68 6.93 10.72
C ASP A 246 -29.26 5.78 9.90
N THR A 247 -29.00 5.78 8.59
CA THR A 247 -29.45 4.70 7.70
C THR A 247 -28.73 3.38 8.01
N VAL A 248 -27.41 3.40 8.27
CA VAL A 248 -26.66 2.21 8.71
C VAL A 248 -27.25 1.69 10.01
N ALA A 249 -27.45 2.56 11.00
CA ALA A 249 -28.05 2.22 12.28
C ALA A 249 -29.46 1.62 12.12
N ALA A 250 -30.29 2.19 11.24
CA ALA A 250 -31.63 1.69 10.96
C ALA A 250 -31.63 0.31 10.30
N GLU A 251 -30.73 0.06 9.36
CA GLU A 251 -30.57 -1.27 8.75
C GLU A 251 -30.04 -2.30 9.77
N GLU A 252 -29.04 -1.96 10.58
CA GLU A 252 -28.48 -2.84 11.61
C GLU A 252 -29.50 -3.18 12.71
N SER A 253 -30.30 -2.20 13.15
CA SER A 253 -31.24 -2.38 14.25
C SER A 253 -32.24 -3.53 14.05
N LYS A 254 -32.49 -3.92 12.79
CA LYS A 254 -33.36 -5.05 12.41
C LYS A 254 -32.84 -6.39 12.92
N TYR A 255 -31.55 -6.49 13.23
CA TYR A 255 -30.88 -7.70 13.70
C TYR A 255 -30.74 -7.76 15.23
N GLY A 256 -31.23 -6.74 15.95
CA GLY A 256 -31.17 -6.71 17.43
C GLY A 256 -29.77 -6.42 17.99
N TRP A 257 -28.88 -5.85 17.18
CA TRP A 257 -27.54 -5.44 17.58
C TRP A 257 -27.37 -3.93 17.42
N GLN A 258 -26.43 -3.37 18.16
CA GLN A 258 -25.88 -2.04 17.90
C GLN A 258 -24.35 -2.10 18.04
N HIS A 259 -23.66 -1.50 17.08
CA HIS A 259 -22.20 -1.32 17.14
C HIS A 259 -21.81 0.16 17.08
N PRO A 260 -20.64 0.53 17.61
CA PRO A 260 -20.09 1.86 17.43
C PRO A 260 -20.10 2.29 15.95
N MET A 261 -20.48 3.54 15.70
CA MET A 261 -20.55 4.11 14.35
C MET A 261 -19.43 5.12 14.13
N THR A 262 -18.95 5.22 12.89
CA THR A 262 -18.09 6.31 12.44
C THR A 262 -18.30 6.59 10.95
N PHE A 263 -17.76 7.70 10.47
CA PHE A 263 -17.55 7.95 9.05
C PHE A 263 -16.07 8.23 8.78
N THR A 264 -15.62 7.89 7.56
CA THR A 264 -14.24 8.12 7.11
C THR A 264 -13.95 9.61 7.05
N ASN A 265 -12.86 10.07 7.65
CA ASN A 265 -12.31 11.38 7.40
C ASN A 265 -10.79 11.30 7.22
N TRP A 266 -10.18 12.39 6.81
CA TRP A 266 -8.76 12.49 6.51
C TRP A 266 -8.30 13.94 6.70
N VAL A 267 -6.98 14.14 6.74
CA VAL A 267 -6.36 15.42 7.12
C VAL A 267 -6.86 16.59 6.25
N THR A 268 -7.03 16.38 4.94
CA THR A 268 -7.49 17.40 3.97
C THR A 268 -8.86 18.02 4.29
N THR A 269 -9.75 17.30 4.98
CA THR A 269 -11.07 17.81 5.38
C THR A 269 -11.28 17.75 6.89
N ASP A 270 -10.19 17.75 7.66
CA ASP A 270 -10.29 17.75 9.11
C ASP A 270 -10.85 19.09 9.65
N PRO A 271 -11.24 19.15 10.94
CA PRO A 271 -11.85 20.36 11.51
C PRO A 271 -10.83 21.38 12.04
N LEU A 272 -9.53 21.14 11.86
CA LEU A 272 -8.47 22.05 12.27
C LEU A 272 -8.24 23.11 11.19
N SER A 273 -7.51 24.16 11.53
CA SER A 273 -7.06 25.17 10.57
C SER A 273 -5.57 25.07 10.37
N HIS A 274 -5.15 24.95 9.11
CA HIS A 274 -3.75 24.75 8.73
C HIS A 274 -3.22 25.94 7.91
N PRO A 275 -2.99 27.10 8.56
CA PRO A 275 -2.57 28.31 7.85
C PRO A 275 -1.25 28.13 7.08
N GLY A 276 -0.40 27.17 7.47
CA GLY A 276 0.84 26.86 6.80
C GLY A 276 0.77 25.79 5.69
N GLU A 277 -0.39 25.17 5.47
CA GLU A 277 -0.64 24.29 4.32
C GLU A 277 -0.48 25.07 3.00
N PRO A 278 0.47 24.73 2.12
CA PRO A 278 0.71 25.46 0.86
C PRO A 278 -0.47 25.49 -0.10
N LEU A 279 -1.20 24.38 -0.25
CA LEU A 279 -2.24 24.22 -1.25
C LEU A 279 -3.59 24.62 -0.67
N TYR A 280 -4.28 25.59 -1.31
CA TYR A 280 -5.58 26.06 -0.82
C TYR A 280 -6.63 24.95 -0.75
N HIS A 281 -6.53 23.95 -1.63
CA HIS A 281 -7.44 22.82 -1.69
C HIS A 281 -7.37 21.94 -0.44
N GLU A 282 -6.18 21.79 0.16
CA GLU A 282 -5.90 20.89 1.28
C GLU A 282 -6.37 21.43 2.65
N ASP A 283 -6.81 22.69 2.70
CA ASP A 283 -7.34 23.39 3.88
C ASP A 283 -8.60 24.20 3.49
N LEU A 284 -9.36 23.70 2.50
CA LEU A 284 -10.45 24.44 1.85
C LEU A 284 -11.77 24.41 2.64
N VAL A 285 -12.08 23.28 3.26
CA VAL A 285 -13.34 23.02 3.96
C VAL A 285 -13.17 21.90 4.97
N SER A 286 -13.91 21.99 6.08
CA SER A 286 -13.91 20.96 7.12
C SER A 286 -15.15 20.07 7.03
N VAL A 287 -14.97 18.83 7.49
CA VAL A 287 -16.02 17.88 7.83
C VAL A 287 -15.78 17.45 9.28
N ASP A 288 -16.59 17.92 10.21
CA ASP A 288 -16.40 17.75 11.66
C ASP A 288 -17.28 16.61 12.21
N PRO A 289 -16.68 15.50 12.69
CA PRO A 289 -17.43 14.42 13.30
C PRO A 289 -18.26 14.84 14.52
N THR A 290 -17.89 15.90 15.23
CA THR A 290 -18.61 16.38 16.42
C THR A 290 -19.98 16.99 16.10
N HIS A 291 -20.25 17.28 14.83
CA HIS A 291 -21.54 17.75 14.33
C HIS A 291 -22.57 16.63 14.13
N ILE A 292 -22.22 15.37 14.41
CA ILE A 292 -23.15 14.23 14.41
C ILE A 292 -23.23 13.65 15.83
N GLN A 293 -24.45 13.40 16.30
CA GLN A 293 -24.69 12.91 17.65
C GLN A 293 -25.59 11.66 17.68
N PRO A 294 -25.27 10.66 18.52
CA PRO A 294 -26.18 9.57 18.79
C PRO A 294 -27.40 10.07 19.60
N LYS A 295 -28.57 9.49 19.33
CA LYS A 295 -29.85 9.82 19.97
C LYS A 295 -30.46 8.63 20.69
N ASN A 296 -30.72 7.55 19.95
CA ASN A 296 -31.25 6.28 20.47
C ASN A 296 -30.28 5.13 20.18
N TRP A 297 -28.98 5.40 20.32
CA TRP A 297 -27.90 4.49 19.99
C TRP A 297 -26.93 4.34 21.15
N GLU A 298 -27.05 3.24 21.90
CA GLU A 298 -26.29 3.00 23.13
C GLU A 298 -24.84 2.55 22.85
N ALA A 299 -24.59 1.96 21.68
CA ALA A 299 -23.24 1.60 21.26
C ALA A 299 -22.34 2.83 20.97
N GLY A 300 -22.94 4.00 20.76
CA GLY A 300 -22.23 5.26 20.61
C GLY A 300 -21.57 5.48 19.25
N TYR A 301 -20.65 6.46 19.24
CA TYR A 301 -20.08 7.07 18.03
C TYR A 301 -18.65 7.56 18.30
N PHE A 302 -17.76 7.45 17.30
CA PHE A 302 -16.37 7.87 17.39
C PHE A 302 -15.89 8.55 16.11
N ALA A 303 -14.86 9.40 16.22
CA ALA A 303 -14.22 10.03 15.07
C ALA A 303 -13.12 9.13 14.48
N SER A 304 -13.02 9.07 13.15
CA SER A 304 -12.01 8.26 12.45
C SER A 304 -11.27 9.09 11.41
N TYR A 305 -9.94 8.93 11.37
CA TYR A 305 -9.08 9.68 10.47
C TYR A 305 -8.03 8.78 9.81
N HIS A 306 -7.84 8.96 8.50
CA HIS A 306 -6.63 8.54 7.81
C HIS A 306 -5.56 9.62 8.02
N VAL A 307 -4.43 9.26 8.62
CA VAL A 307 -3.36 10.21 8.97
C VAL A 307 -2.00 9.61 8.60
N TYR A 308 -1.47 10.05 7.48
CA TYR A 308 -0.13 9.70 6.99
C TYR A 308 0.88 10.79 7.38
N PRO A 309 2.13 10.45 7.77
CA PRO A 309 3.07 11.43 8.33
C PRO A 309 3.72 12.37 7.30
N TYR A 310 3.34 12.25 6.03
CA TYR A 310 3.95 12.95 4.89
C TYR A 310 2.95 13.75 4.05
N TYR A 311 1.64 13.55 4.22
CA TYR A 311 0.60 14.19 3.40
C TYR A 311 -0.58 14.63 4.27
N PRO A 312 -1.13 15.84 4.07
CA PRO A 312 -0.70 16.91 3.17
C PRO A 312 0.62 17.59 3.57
N ASP A 313 1.01 18.62 2.81
CA ASP A 313 2.28 19.33 2.95
C ASP A 313 2.38 20.15 4.26
N LEU A 314 1.28 20.35 4.99
CA LEU A 314 1.23 20.94 6.33
C LEU A 314 2.18 20.25 7.32
N PHE A 315 2.41 18.93 7.20
CA PHE A 315 3.35 18.21 8.07
C PHE A 315 4.79 18.71 7.91
N ARG A 316 5.11 19.36 6.79
CA ARG A 316 6.43 19.92 6.50
C ARG A 316 6.46 21.43 6.71
N TYR A 317 5.40 22.13 6.34
CA TYR A 317 5.43 23.59 6.22
C TYR A 317 4.63 24.34 7.28
N ASP A 318 3.71 23.70 7.99
CA ASP A 318 2.92 24.40 9.01
C ASP A 318 3.73 24.65 10.29
N PRO A 319 4.02 25.92 10.65
CA PRO A 319 4.76 26.24 11.86
C PRO A 319 4.05 25.82 13.16
N ALA A 320 2.71 25.67 13.14
CA ALA A 320 1.94 25.19 14.27
C ALA A 320 2.30 23.75 14.63
N LEU A 321 2.68 22.94 13.65
CA LEU A 321 3.10 21.56 13.86
C LEU A 321 4.57 21.40 14.26
N GLN A 322 5.36 22.48 14.23
CA GLN A 322 6.79 22.43 14.58
C GLN A 322 7.05 22.67 16.09
N GLN A 323 6.01 22.70 16.91
CA GLN A 323 6.10 23.08 18.33
C GLN A 323 6.20 21.88 19.28
N VAL A 324 5.85 20.67 18.82
CA VAL A 324 5.87 19.46 19.65
C VAL A 324 7.11 18.63 19.36
N LYS A 325 7.70 18.09 20.42
CA LYS A 325 8.82 17.16 20.34
C LYS A 325 8.38 15.77 20.77
N ASN A 326 8.95 14.76 20.13
CA ASN A 326 8.82 13.36 20.55
C ASN A 326 9.72 13.06 21.76
N ASP A 327 9.65 11.82 22.24
CA ASP A 327 10.39 11.35 23.42
C ASP A 327 11.93 11.38 23.21
N ALA A 328 12.37 11.39 21.95
CA ALA A 328 13.78 11.57 21.58
C ALA A 328 14.22 13.06 21.52
N GLY A 329 13.32 14.00 21.83
CA GLY A 329 13.59 15.44 21.83
C GLY A 329 13.63 16.08 20.44
N GLN A 330 13.21 15.36 19.39
CA GLN A 330 13.16 15.84 18.01
C GLN A 330 11.78 16.44 17.71
N VAL A 331 11.72 17.47 16.88
CA VAL A 331 10.44 18.04 16.43
C VAL A 331 9.69 16.98 15.63
N ASP A 332 8.44 16.72 16.01
CA ASP A 332 7.59 15.70 15.43
C ASP A 332 6.24 16.31 15.03
N SER A 333 6.09 16.61 13.74
CA SER A 333 4.87 17.22 13.22
C SER A 333 3.67 16.28 13.23
N TYR A 334 3.90 14.96 13.19
CA TYR A 334 2.85 13.97 13.32
C TYR A 334 2.26 13.97 14.74
N LYS A 335 3.13 13.94 15.77
CA LYS A 335 2.70 14.05 17.17
C LYS A 335 1.97 15.37 17.45
N ALA A 336 2.48 16.48 16.87
CA ALA A 336 1.83 17.78 17.00
C ALA A 336 0.40 17.77 16.44
N TYR A 337 0.21 17.21 15.25
CA TYR A 337 -1.08 17.07 14.61
C TYR A 337 -2.04 16.22 15.44
N LEU A 338 -1.59 15.05 15.89
CA LEU A 338 -2.40 14.15 16.72
C LEU A 338 -2.89 14.85 17.99
N ARG A 339 -2.05 15.67 18.61
CA ARG A 339 -2.41 16.44 19.81
C ARG A 339 -3.48 17.49 19.55
N LEU A 340 -3.35 18.24 18.47
CA LEU A 340 -4.34 19.26 18.08
C LEU A 340 -5.69 18.61 17.77
N LEU A 341 -5.66 17.51 17.02
CA LEU A 341 -6.87 16.78 16.65
C LEU A 341 -7.55 16.15 17.89
N LYS A 342 -6.76 15.63 18.83
CA LYS A 342 -7.26 15.10 20.10
C LYS A 342 -7.90 16.18 20.97
N GLU A 343 -7.32 17.38 21.02
CA GLU A 343 -7.86 18.52 21.75
C GLU A 343 -9.21 18.99 21.18
N HIS A 344 -9.40 18.92 19.86
CA HIS A 344 -10.68 19.23 19.20
C HIS A 344 -11.78 18.24 19.58
N HIS A 345 -11.45 16.94 19.67
CA HIS A 345 -12.41 15.85 19.90
C HIS A 345 -12.64 15.52 21.37
N LYS A 346 -12.60 16.50 22.27
CA LYS A 346 -12.87 16.26 23.69
C LYS A 346 -14.22 15.59 23.90
N ASN A 347 -14.24 14.57 24.76
CA ASN A 347 -15.42 13.74 25.07
C ASN A 347 -15.92 12.85 23.91
N MET A 348 -15.12 12.66 22.85
CA MET A 348 -15.39 11.72 21.78
C MET A 348 -14.17 10.81 21.59
N PRO A 349 -14.33 9.48 21.44
CA PRO A 349 -13.21 8.64 21.07
C PRO A 349 -12.75 9.00 19.66
N ILE A 350 -11.44 8.94 19.45
CA ILE A 350 -10.83 9.19 18.15
C ILE A 350 -9.90 8.04 17.80
N MET A 351 -9.95 7.57 16.55
CA MET A 351 -9.12 6.49 16.04
C MET A 351 -8.41 6.94 14.77
N VAL A 352 -7.12 6.59 14.65
CA VAL A 352 -6.44 6.67 13.37
C VAL A 352 -6.69 5.36 12.63
N THR A 353 -7.58 5.37 11.65
CA THR A 353 -8.03 4.17 10.91
C THR A 353 -7.16 3.85 9.70
N GLU A 354 -6.24 4.74 9.35
CA GLU A 354 -5.10 4.45 8.47
C GLU A 354 -3.87 5.27 8.87
N PHE A 355 -2.73 4.58 8.98
CA PHE A 355 -1.40 5.19 9.06
C PHE A 355 -0.37 4.19 8.50
N GLY A 356 0.79 4.68 8.09
CA GLY A 356 1.93 3.84 7.75
C GLY A 356 2.85 4.47 6.70
N VAL A 357 3.96 3.79 6.40
CA VAL A 357 4.85 4.11 5.27
C VAL A 357 5.15 2.84 4.45
N PRO A 358 5.50 2.94 3.16
CA PRO A 358 5.81 1.77 2.34
C PRO A 358 7.29 1.37 2.37
N ALA A 359 7.57 0.07 2.20
CA ALA A 359 8.92 -0.49 2.03
C ALA A 359 9.31 -0.57 0.54
N SER A 360 9.69 0.57 -0.05
CA SER A 360 9.94 0.72 -1.49
C SER A 360 11.30 1.33 -1.83
N ILE A 361 11.74 1.13 -3.07
CA ILE A 361 12.86 1.90 -3.65
C ILE A 361 12.39 3.31 -4.00
N GLY A 362 11.20 3.43 -4.61
CA GLY A 362 10.63 4.72 -4.99
C GLY A 362 10.15 5.54 -3.79
N VAL A 363 10.15 6.87 -3.97
CA VAL A 363 9.66 7.86 -3.00
C VAL A 363 8.66 8.75 -3.73
N ALA A 364 7.54 9.08 -3.09
CA ALA A 364 6.53 9.98 -3.66
C ALA A 364 6.38 11.30 -2.94
N HIS A 365 6.74 11.34 -1.66
CA HIS A 365 6.61 12.54 -0.85
C HIS A 365 7.58 12.51 0.33
N PHE A 366 8.12 13.67 0.69
CA PHE A 366 8.93 13.80 1.90
C PHE A 366 8.05 13.95 3.15
N GLY A 367 8.63 13.62 4.29
CA GLY A 367 7.97 13.64 5.59
C GLY A 367 8.98 13.96 6.68
N ASN A 368 8.51 14.57 7.76
CA ASN A 368 9.33 14.92 8.92
C ASN A 368 9.96 13.64 9.53
N LEU A 369 11.16 13.76 10.11
CA LEU A 369 11.93 12.64 10.69
C LEU A 369 12.25 11.48 9.73
N GLY A 370 12.26 11.74 8.41
CA GLY A 370 12.52 10.68 7.43
C GLY A 370 11.33 9.76 7.18
N ARG A 371 10.14 10.10 7.68
CA ARG A 371 8.89 9.33 7.48
C ARG A 371 8.29 9.60 6.10
N HIS A 372 9.08 9.36 5.07
CA HIS A 372 8.72 9.61 3.67
C HIS A 372 7.68 8.61 3.17
N GLN A 373 6.96 8.98 2.12
CA GLN A 373 6.10 8.07 1.35
C GLN A 373 6.97 7.19 0.44
N GLY A 374 7.71 6.28 1.07
CA GLY A 374 8.63 5.34 0.42
C GLY A 374 10.11 5.65 0.61
N GLY A 375 10.97 4.85 -0.02
CA GLY A 375 12.43 4.92 0.12
C GLY A 375 12.97 4.10 1.28
N HIS A 376 12.16 3.24 1.89
CA HIS A 376 12.49 2.50 3.11
C HIS A 376 12.79 1.03 2.81
N SER A 377 13.70 0.42 3.58
CA SER A 377 13.74 -1.04 3.69
C SER A 377 12.58 -1.56 4.53
N GLU A 378 12.32 -2.86 4.52
CA GLU A 378 11.30 -3.49 5.37
C GLU A 378 11.51 -3.23 6.86
N ARG A 379 12.77 -3.23 7.31
CA ARG A 379 13.10 -2.90 8.69
C ARG A 379 12.72 -1.44 9.00
N GLN A 380 13.11 -0.52 8.13
CA GLN A 380 12.82 0.91 8.30
C GLN A 380 11.31 1.19 8.29
N GLN A 381 10.55 0.53 7.41
CA GLN A 381 9.08 0.57 7.43
C GLN A 381 8.56 0.17 8.81
N GLY A 382 8.95 -1.00 9.33
CA GLY A 382 8.48 -1.49 10.62
C GLY A 382 8.86 -0.56 11.79
N GLU A 383 10.08 0.00 11.77
CA GLU A 383 10.53 0.95 12.80
C GLU A 383 9.71 2.25 12.78
N ILE A 384 9.44 2.79 11.59
CA ILE A 384 8.62 4.00 11.42
C ILE A 384 7.17 3.73 11.84
N ASP A 385 6.56 2.66 11.35
CA ASP A 385 5.16 2.32 11.63
C ASP A 385 4.95 2.01 13.13
N ALA A 386 5.89 1.32 13.76
CA ALA A 386 5.86 1.12 15.21
C ALA A 386 5.99 2.43 15.99
N ALA A 387 6.80 3.38 15.51
CA ALA A 387 6.90 4.70 16.12
C ALA A 387 5.58 5.48 15.97
N LEU A 388 4.97 5.49 14.78
CA LEU A 388 3.67 6.14 14.54
C LEU A 388 2.59 5.58 15.44
N LEU A 389 2.49 4.26 15.58
CA LEU A 389 1.55 3.61 16.48
C LEU A 389 1.73 4.04 17.94
N ARG A 390 2.99 4.14 18.40
CA ARG A 390 3.28 4.61 19.76
C ARG A 390 2.86 6.06 19.94
N GLU A 391 3.08 6.94 18.96
CA GLU A 391 2.61 8.34 19.03
C GLU A 391 1.07 8.40 19.10
N ILE A 392 0.36 7.60 18.29
CA ILE A 392 -1.11 7.48 18.34
C ILE A 392 -1.57 7.04 19.74
N HIS A 393 -0.95 5.99 20.28
CA HIS A 393 -1.29 5.46 21.60
C HIS A 393 -1.02 6.49 22.71
N GLN A 394 0.17 7.09 22.74
CA GLN A 394 0.59 8.07 23.76
C GLN A 394 -0.29 9.33 23.81
N GLU A 395 -0.77 9.82 22.66
CA GLU A 395 -1.68 10.98 22.63
C GLU A 395 -3.10 10.63 23.15
N GLY A 396 -3.40 9.34 23.37
CA GLY A 396 -4.64 8.86 23.99
C GLY A 396 -5.77 8.63 23.00
N TYR A 397 -5.43 8.14 21.80
CA TYR A 397 -6.41 7.68 20.82
C TYR A 397 -7.01 6.34 21.25
N ALA A 398 -8.19 6.01 20.73
CA ALA A 398 -8.87 4.75 21.00
C ALA A 398 -8.38 3.58 20.12
N GLY A 399 -7.56 3.85 19.11
CA GLY A 399 -6.95 2.82 18.29
C GLY A 399 -6.07 3.36 17.16
N GLY A 400 -5.29 2.45 16.59
CA GLY A 400 -4.50 2.64 15.38
C GLY A 400 -4.65 1.42 14.47
N ILE A 401 -5.06 1.64 13.23
CA ILE A 401 -5.21 0.59 12.22
C ILE A 401 -4.15 0.83 11.12
N LEU A 402 -3.19 -0.08 11.04
CA LEU A 402 -2.06 0.01 10.11
C LEU A 402 -2.52 -0.20 8.66
N PHE A 403 -2.04 0.64 7.75
CA PHE A 403 -2.18 0.45 6.31
C PHE A 403 -0.89 -0.20 5.78
N VAL A 404 -0.88 -1.48 5.37
CA VAL A 404 -1.99 -2.44 5.18
C VAL A 404 -1.46 -3.87 5.40
N TRP A 405 -2.33 -4.89 5.40
CA TRP A 405 -1.92 -6.30 5.55
C TRP A 405 -0.99 -6.75 4.43
N GLN A 406 -1.40 -6.68 3.16
CA GLN A 406 -0.65 -7.21 2.02
C GLN A 406 -0.22 -6.14 1.00
N ASP A 407 0.89 -6.38 0.30
CA ASP A 407 1.26 -5.61 -0.89
C ASP A 407 0.23 -5.78 -2.02
N GLU A 408 0.01 -4.73 -2.81
CA GLU A 408 -1.03 -4.69 -3.83
C GLU A 408 -0.51 -4.06 -5.14
N TRP A 409 -0.12 -4.89 -6.11
CA TRP A 409 0.61 -4.47 -7.32
C TRP A 409 -0.18 -3.55 -8.26
N PHE A 410 -1.51 -3.56 -8.20
CA PHE A 410 -2.33 -2.72 -9.06
C PHE A 410 -2.29 -1.23 -8.68
N LYS A 411 -1.79 -0.90 -7.48
CA LYS A 411 -1.77 0.47 -6.98
C LYS A 411 -0.85 1.34 -7.79
N LYS A 412 -1.16 2.63 -7.85
CA LYS A 412 -0.45 3.61 -8.68
C LYS A 412 -0.07 4.82 -7.83
N THR A 413 1.03 5.47 -8.21
CA THR A 413 1.52 6.69 -7.57
C THR A 413 1.60 7.80 -8.61
N TRP A 414 1.30 9.04 -8.23
CA TRP A 414 1.24 10.19 -9.15
C TRP A 414 2.52 10.43 -9.94
N ASN A 415 3.70 10.11 -9.38
CA ASN A 415 5.01 10.34 -9.99
C ASN A 415 5.53 9.17 -10.85
N THR A 416 4.86 8.01 -10.85
CA THR A 416 5.22 6.85 -11.69
C THR A 416 4.12 6.45 -12.66
N MET A 417 2.84 6.73 -12.35
CA MET A 417 1.69 6.27 -13.14
C MET A 417 1.71 6.71 -14.62
N ARG A 418 2.40 7.80 -14.95
CA ARG A 418 2.57 8.29 -16.33
C ARG A 418 3.59 7.49 -17.14
N PHE A 419 4.37 6.65 -16.48
CA PHE A 419 5.40 5.79 -17.07
C PHE A 419 4.99 4.32 -17.12
N GLU A 420 3.81 3.96 -16.59
CA GLU A 420 3.28 2.60 -16.61
C GLU A 420 2.17 2.51 -17.67
N LEU A 421 2.55 2.03 -18.85
CA LEU A 421 1.73 2.08 -20.04
C LEU A 421 1.78 0.72 -20.77
N PRO A 422 0.64 0.14 -21.15
CA PRO A 422 -0.73 0.68 -20.97
C PRO A 422 -1.24 0.55 -19.52
N GLU A 423 -2.13 1.45 -19.11
CA GLU A 423 -2.52 1.63 -17.70
C GLU A 423 -3.28 0.42 -17.10
N ASP A 424 -3.92 -0.38 -17.96
CA ASP A 424 -4.73 -1.57 -17.65
C ASP A 424 -3.91 -2.86 -17.49
N ARG A 425 -2.58 -2.77 -17.58
CA ARG A 425 -1.65 -3.90 -17.40
C ARG A 425 -0.78 -3.80 -16.15
N ARG A 426 -1.01 -2.79 -15.32
CA ARG A 426 -0.22 -2.53 -14.10
C ARG A 426 -0.22 -3.71 -13.12
N SER A 427 -1.32 -4.45 -13.01
CA SER A 427 -1.39 -5.59 -12.09
C SER A 427 -0.49 -6.77 -12.51
N PHE A 428 -0.04 -6.84 -13.77
CA PHE A 428 0.73 -7.97 -14.30
C PHE A 428 2.23 -7.89 -14.01
N TRP A 429 2.72 -6.86 -13.33
CA TRP A 429 4.12 -6.74 -12.98
C TRP A 429 4.30 -5.86 -11.74
N LEU A 430 5.41 -6.04 -11.02
CA LEU A 430 5.70 -5.24 -9.84
C LEU A 430 6.65 -4.10 -10.20
N ASN A 431 6.11 -2.88 -10.28
CA ASN A 431 6.96 -1.70 -10.33
C ASN A 431 7.42 -1.29 -8.93
N VAL A 432 8.62 -1.69 -8.52
CA VAL A 432 9.17 -1.37 -7.19
C VAL A 432 9.52 0.12 -6.98
N LEU A 433 9.41 0.94 -8.02
CA LEU A 433 9.45 2.40 -7.90
C LEU A 433 8.08 3.01 -7.53
N THR A 434 6.99 2.25 -7.68
CA THR A 434 5.64 2.66 -7.27
C THR A 434 5.43 2.26 -5.83
N ASN A 435 5.74 3.19 -4.91
CA ASN A 435 5.69 2.97 -3.47
C ASN A 435 4.31 2.50 -2.97
N GLU A 436 3.23 2.93 -3.62
CA GLU A 436 1.85 2.55 -3.23
C GLU A 436 1.61 1.04 -3.31
N SER A 437 2.38 0.32 -4.13
CA SER A 437 2.26 -1.14 -4.24
C SER A 437 2.89 -1.91 -3.07
N LEU A 438 3.65 -1.25 -2.19
CA LEU A 438 4.59 -1.87 -1.25
C LEU A 438 4.35 -1.53 0.23
N PHE A 439 3.11 -1.18 0.60
CA PHE A 439 2.71 -0.86 1.97
C PHE A 439 2.51 -2.08 2.88
N GLY A 440 2.24 -3.26 2.33
CA GLY A 440 1.89 -4.43 3.11
C GLY A 440 2.96 -4.83 4.12
N VAL A 441 2.57 -5.37 5.27
CA VAL A 441 3.49 -6.10 6.19
C VAL A 441 3.67 -7.57 5.76
N LEU A 442 2.76 -8.07 4.93
CA LEU A 442 2.90 -9.28 4.14
C LEU A 442 3.34 -8.88 2.72
N GLY A 443 4.57 -9.23 2.36
CA GLY A 443 5.09 -8.95 1.02
C GLY A 443 4.56 -9.93 -0.01
N MET A 444 4.23 -9.41 -1.20
CA MET A 444 3.83 -10.18 -2.37
C MET A 444 4.94 -10.07 -3.41
N TYR A 445 5.87 -11.02 -3.38
CA TYR A 445 7.13 -10.95 -4.12
C TYR A 445 7.05 -11.65 -5.47
N PRO A 446 7.76 -11.13 -6.50
CA PRO A 446 7.78 -11.73 -7.82
C PRO A 446 8.46 -13.10 -7.82
N GLY A 447 8.25 -13.87 -8.88
CA GLY A 447 8.48 -15.31 -8.89
C GLY A 447 9.91 -15.78 -8.61
N LYS A 448 10.93 -14.94 -8.78
CA LYS A 448 12.33 -15.32 -8.54
C LYS A 448 12.97 -14.71 -7.31
N GLU A 449 12.29 -13.83 -6.58
CA GLU A 449 12.76 -13.43 -5.27
C GLU A 449 12.76 -14.65 -4.32
N GLY A 450 13.84 -14.85 -3.56
CA GLY A 450 14.03 -16.05 -2.73
C GLY A 450 14.39 -17.34 -3.50
N VAL A 451 14.23 -17.37 -4.83
CA VAL A 451 14.82 -18.39 -5.71
C VAL A 451 16.22 -17.95 -6.13
N LEU A 452 16.37 -16.67 -6.49
CA LEU A 452 17.64 -15.99 -6.70
C LEU A 452 17.91 -15.03 -5.54
N THR A 453 19.07 -15.20 -4.92
CA THR A 453 19.55 -14.40 -3.81
C THR A 453 20.74 -13.59 -4.27
N ILE A 454 20.66 -12.26 -4.15
CA ILE A 454 21.76 -11.38 -4.52
C ILE A 454 22.81 -11.41 -3.39
N ASP A 455 23.74 -12.35 -3.42
CA ASP A 455 24.80 -12.47 -2.39
C ASP A 455 26.21 -12.72 -2.98
N GLY A 456 26.32 -12.75 -4.32
CA GLY A 456 27.55 -13.00 -5.05
C GLY A 456 27.86 -14.49 -5.24
N ASP A 457 26.97 -15.39 -4.84
CA ASP A 457 27.10 -16.83 -4.98
C ASP A 457 26.24 -17.39 -6.11
N ARG A 458 26.88 -17.79 -7.21
CA ARG A 458 26.22 -18.35 -8.41
C ARG A 458 25.44 -19.66 -8.22
N THR A 459 25.45 -20.25 -7.02
CA THR A 459 24.95 -21.61 -6.79
C THR A 459 23.45 -21.74 -7.07
N ASP A 460 22.66 -20.70 -6.84
CA ASP A 460 21.23 -20.64 -7.17
C ASP A 460 20.97 -20.47 -8.67
N TRP A 461 21.78 -19.68 -9.39
CA TRP A 461 21.76 -19.60 -10.83
C TRP A 461 22.01 -20.96 -11.46
N ASP A 462 22.98 -21.71 -10.95
CA ASP A 462 23.32 -23.04 -11.46
C ASP A 462 22.19 -24.06 -11.22
N GLN A 463 21.27 -23.80 -10.28
CA GLN A 463 20.07 -24.61 -10.01
C GLN A 463 18.85 -24.24 -10.88
N LEU A 464 18.81 -23.05 -11.47
CA LEU A 464 17.76 -22.68 -12.42
C LEU A 464 17.74 -23.62 -13.62
N LYS A 465 16.54 -23.91 -14.12
CA LYS A 465 16.40 -24.74 -15.33
C LYS A 465 17.01 -24.04 -16.54
N PRO A 466 17.54 -24.77 -17.52
CA PRO A 466 18.13 -24.17 -18.72
C PRO A 466 17.19 -23.23 -19.49
N GLU A 467 15.89 -23.48 -19.48
CA GLU A 467 14.86 -22.62 -20.10
C GLU A 467 14.53 -21.36 -19.30
N GLU A 468 14.91 -21.31 -18.02
CA GLU A 468 14.64 -20.18 -17.13
C GLU A 468 15.76 -19.14 -17.17
N LYS A 469 16.89 -19.40 -17.83
CA LYS A 469 18.02 -18.46 -17.95
C LYS A 469 18.68 -18.53 -19.32
N GLN A 470 19.30 -17.45 -19.75
CA GLN A 470 20.01 -17.40 -21.03
C GLN A 470 21.47 -16.99 -20.81
N ARG A 471 22.41 -17.77 -21.34
CA ARG A 471 23.79 -17.31 -21.50
C ARG A 471 23.88 -16.42 -22.73
N LEU A 472 24.49 -15.26 -22.59
CA LEU A 472 24.82 -14.40 -23.72
C LEU A 472 26.26 -14.69 -24.15
N ASP A 473 26.46 -15.14 -25.40
CA ASP A 473 27.80 -15.30 -26.00
C ASP A 473 28.39 -13.93 -26.34
N ILE A 474 28.81 -13.22 -25.30
CA ILE A 474 29.49 -11.93 -25.38
C ILE A 474 30.98 -12.17 -25.12
N ARG A 475 31.83 -11.72 -26.05
CA ARG A 475 33.28 -11.91 -25.97
C ARG A 475 33.98 -10.56 -25.94
N VAL A 476 34.23 -10.09 -24.74
CA VAL A 476 34.94 -8.83 -24.48
C VAL A 476 36.03 -9.04 -23.44
N PRO A 477 37.13 -8.28 -23.47
CA PRO A 477 38.24 -8.45 -22.54
C PRO A 477 37.80 -8.39 -21.06
N GLY A 478 38.20 -9.40 -20.28
CA GLY A 478 37.99 -9.48 -18.83
C GLY A 478 36.63 -10.05 -18.39
N ILE A 479 35.75 -10.41 -19.33
CA ILE A 479 34.44 -11.01 -19.05
C ILE A 479 34.41 -12.45 -19.58
N ASP A 480 34.14 -13.42 -18.71
CA ASP A 480 34.11 -14.86 -19.04
C ASP A 480 32.68 -15.34 -19.35
N GLU A 481 31.70 -14.91 -18.55
CA GLU A 481 30.31 -15.32 -18.69
C GLU A 481 29.36 -14.16 -18.40
N VAL A 482 28.25 -14.12 -19.15
CA VAL A 482 27.12 -13.25 -18.88
C VAL A 482 25.85 -14.10 -18.97
N TRP A 483 25.05 -14.06 -17.93
CA TRP A 483 23.77 -14.74 -17.86
C TRP A 483 22.67 -13.74 -17.53
N MET A 484 21.50 -13.95 -18.13
CA MET A 484 20.32 -13.14 -17.86
C MET A 484 19.12 -14.03 -17.54
N THR A 485 18.28 -13.56 -16.63
CA THR A 485 16.94 -14.06 -16.40
C THR A 485 16.01 -12.92 -15.99
N HIS A 486 14.72 -13.20 -15.78
CA HIS A 486 13.73 -12.19 -15.39
C HIS A 486 12.59 -12.79 -14.58
N ASP A 487 11.87 -11.94 -13.86
CA ASP A 487 10.56 -12.22 -13.29
C ASP A 487 9.65 -10.99 -13.43
N GLU A 488 8.53 -11.00 -12.72
CA GLU A 488 7.51 -9.96 -12.78
C GLU A 488 7.97 -8.61 -12.20
N GLY A 489 9.07 -8.56 -11.42
CA GLY A 489 9.59 -7.33 -10.83
C GLY A 489 10.93 -6.88 -11.41
N TYR A 490 11.77 -7.81 -11.86
CA TYR A 490 13.17 -7.55 -12.16
C TYR A 490 13.71 -8.29 -13.38
N VAL A 491 14.73 -7.68 -13.99
CA VAL A 491 15.73 -8.39 -14.81
C VAL A 491 16.92 -8.73 -13.92
N TYR A 492 17.34 -9.99 -13.95
CA TYR A 492 18.51 -10.46 -13.23
C TYR A 492 19.67 -10.65 -14.20
N VAL A 493 20.87 -10.27 -13.77
CA VAL A 493 22.10 -10.44 -14.54
C VAL A 493 23.17 -11.04 -13.62
N LEU A 494 23.85 -12.06 -14.12
CA LEU A 494 25.09 -12.58 -13.53
C LEU A 494 26.23 -12.34 -14.51
N VAL A 495 27.31 -11.75 -14.01
CA VAL A 495 28.55 -11.54 -14.75
C VAL A 495 29.66 -12.28 -14.03
N LYS A 496 30.37 -13.13 -14.75
CA LYS A 496 31.62 -13.74 -14.29
C LYS A 496 32.80 -13.08 -14.97
N LEU A 497 33.70 -12.53 -14.18
CA LEU A 497 34.93 -11.90 -14.64
C LEU A 497 36.05 -12.93 -14.78
N ALA A 498 37.10 -12.56 -15.52
CA ALA A 498 38.32 -13.37 -15.62
C ALA A 498 39.19 -13.34 -14.34
N HIS A 499 38.87 -12.43 -13.41
CA HIS A 499 39.56 -12.22 -12.14
C HIS A 499 38.60 -11.69 -11.08
N ALA A 500 39.02 -11.69 -9.81
CA ALA A 500 38.17 -11.18 -8.74
C ALA A 500 37.90 -9.68 -8.88
N PHE A 501 36.62 -9.28 -8.81
CA PHE A 501 36.21 -7.89 -8.94
C PHE A 501 36.71 -7.05 -7.77
N ASP A 502 37.45 -5.99 -8.09
CA ASP A 502 37.96 -5.04 -7.10
C ASP A 502 37.43 -3.62 -7.39
N PRO A 503 36.35 -3.18 -6.70
CA PRO A 503 35.76 -1.87 -6.95
C PRO A 503 36.70 -0.70 -6.64
N GLU A 504 37.83 -0.92 -5.95
CA GLU A 504 38.87 0.09 -5.73
C GLU A 504 39.80 0.27 -6.95
N LYS A 505 39.90 -0.73 -7.83
CA LYS A 505 40.79 -0.71 -9.01
C LYS A 505 40.06 -0.54 -10.32
N GLU A 506 38.84 -1.05 -10.40
CA GLU A 506 38.07 -1.08 -11.63
C GLU A 506 36.61 -0.67 -11.41
N LYS A 507 35.91 -0.44 -12.52
CA LYS A 507 34.46 -0.29 -12.60
C LYS A 507 33.94 -1.23 -13.68
N LEU A 508 32.78 -1.81 -13.44
CA LEU A 508 32.02 -2.55 -14.44
C LEU A 508 30.86 -1.66 -14.91
N TYR A 509 30.83 -1.37 -16.20
CA TYR A 509 29.69 -0.76 -16.87
C TYR A 509 28.90 -1.82 -17.61
N LEU A 510 27.57 -1.80 -17.51
CA LEU A 510 26.68 -2.59 -18.36
C LEU A 510 25.84 -1.61 -19.19
N GLY A 511 26.17 -1.49 -20.47
CA GLY A 511 25.35 -0.76 -21.43
C GLY A 511 24.12 -1.58 -21.82
N VAL A 512 22.96 -0.95 -21.85
CA VAL A 512 21.68 -1.59 -22.18
C VAL A 512 21.05 -0.92 -23.40
N ASP A 513 20.76 -1.72 -24.43
CA ASP A 513 19.97 -1.37 -25.60
C ASP A 513 18.62 -2.10 -25.52
N THR A 514 17.54 -1.32 -25.48
CA THR A 514 16.15 -1.81 -25.43
C THR A 514 15.32 -1.34 -26.62
N THR A 515 15.70 -0.26 -27.29
CA THR A 515 15.02 0.26 -28.48
C THR A 515 15.99 1.07 -29.34
N PRO A 516 15.89 1.07 -30.68
CA PRO A 516 16.77 1.89 -31.52
C PRO A 516 16.79 3.37 -31.09
N GLY A 517 17.99 3.91 -30.86
CA GLY A 517 18.20 5.22 -30.26
C GLY A 517 19.46 5.23 -29.39
N GLY A 518 19.43 6.03 -28.33
CA GLY A 518 20.44 6.01 -27.28
C GLY A 518 21.74 6.73 -27.60
N ASN A 519 22.73 6.51 -26.74
CA ASN A 519 24.08 7.03 -26.89
C ASN A 519 25.02 5.97 -27.46
N LYS A 520 25.68 6.28 -28.58
CA LYS A 520 26.68 5.44 -29.27
C LYS A 520 28.09 5.67 -28.75
N HIS A 521 28.29 6.68 -27.92
CA HIS A 521 29.52 6.96 -27.21
C HIS A 521 29.19 7.59 -25.85
N ALA A 522 30.12 7.57 -24.89
CA ALA A 522 29.91 8.21 -23.59
C ALA A 522 31.23 8.53 -22.91
N ALA A 523 31.24 9.51 -22.00
CA ALA A 523 32.43 9.80 -21.18
C ALA A 523 32.83 8.61 -20.28
N GLN A 524 31.85 7.82 -19.84
CA GLN A 524 32.02 6.60 -19.05
C GLN A 524 32.65 5.46 -19.85
N LEU A 525 32.57 5.51 -21.19
CA LEU A 525 33.09 4.49 -22.11
C LEU A 525 34.19 5.09 -23.01
N PRO A 526 35.32 5.53 -22.43
CA PRO A 526 36.29 6.36 -23.13
C PRO A 526 36.88 5.67 -24.36
N GLY A 527 36.74 6.32 -25.52
CA GLY A 527 37.27 5.86 -26.80
C GLY A 527 36.49 4.70 -27.43
N LEU A 528 35.34 4.31 -26.88
CA LEU A 528 34.43 3.35 -27.47
C LEU A 528 33.34 4.08 -28.26
N THR A 529 33.11 3.64 -29.49
CA THR A 529 32.00 4.08 -30.34
C THR A 529 31.25 2.82 -30.76
N LEU A 530 29.92 2.90 -30.82
CA LEU A 530 29.01 1.78 -31.09
C LEU A 530 28.28 1.99 -32.43
N ASP A 531 27.85 0.91 -33.08
CA ASP A 531 27.03 0.99 -34.30
C ASP A 531 25.54 1.28 -34.01
N GLU A 532 25.10 1.05 -32.78
CA GLU A 532 23.80 1.41 -32.21
C GLU A 532 23.97 1.96 -30.79
N GLY A 533 23.03 2.77 -30.30
CA GLY A 533 23.17 3.42 -28.99
C GLY A 533 22.64 2.60 -27.82
N LEU A 534 22.93 3.12 -26.62
CA LEU A 534 22.49 2.59 -25.34
C LEU A 534 21.51 3.58 -24.69
N GLU A 535 20.33 3.12 -24.32
CA GLU A 535 19.34 3.94 -23.59
C GLU A 535 19.74 4.09 -22.12
N THR A 536 20.37 3.05 -21.56
CA THR A 536 20.69 2.97 -20.13
C THR A 536 22.12 2.48 -19.93
N LEU A 537 22.79 3.03 -18.91
CA LEU A 537 24.11 2.61 -18.47
C LEU A 537 24.08 2.27 -16.98
N ILE A 538 24.36 1.02 -16.65
CA ILE A 538 24.53 0.55 -15.26
C ILE A 538 26.01 0.68 -14.90
N GLU A 539 26.32 1.39 -13.83
CA GLU A 539 27.66 1.54 -13.27
C GLU A 539 27.75 0.77 -11.96
N LEU A 540 28.68 -0.19 -11.87
CA LEU A 540 29.01 -0.92 -10.66
C LEU A 540 30.46 -0.62 -10.26
N GLY A 541 30.63 -0.16 -9.02
CA GLY A 541 31.91 0.28 -8.50
C GLY A 541 31.87 0.38 -6.98
N LYS A 542 32.29 1.51 -6.44
CA LYS A 542 32.14 1.76 -5.01
C LYS A 542 30.66 1.94 -4.65
N PRO A 543 30.25 1.69 -3.39
CA PRO A 543 28.86 1.81 -2.97
C PRO A 543 28.21 3.15 -3.35
N GLU A 544 28.93 4.26 -3.22
CA GLU A 544 28.46 5.61 -3.52
C GLU A 544 28.40 5.95 -5.01
N GLU A 545 29.08 5.17 -5.86
CA GLU A 545 29.14 5.38 -7.31
C GLU A 545 28.15 4.49 -8.07
N SER A 546 27.70 3.39 -7.45
CA SER A 546 26.94 2.36 -8.16
C SER A 546 25.51 2.83 -8.45
N GLN A 547 25.14 2.89 -9.73
CA GLN A 547 23.90 3.53 -10.16
C GLN A 547 23.47 3.08 -11.57
N ILE A 548 22.22 3.37 -11.90
CA ILE A 548 21.65 3.29 -13.24
C ILE A 548 21.43 4.72 -13.74
N GLN A 549 21.96 4.98 -14.93
CA GLN A 549 21.84 6.27 -15.62
C GLN A 549 21.10 6.09 -16.95
N ILE A 550 20.33 7.09 -17.34
CA ILE A 550 19.50 7.10 -18.56
C ILE A 550 20.02 8.13 -19.57
N ALA A 551 19.96 7.80 -20.86
CA ALA A 551 20.33 8.73 -21.92
C ALA A 551 19.50 10.01 -21.83
N ALA A 552 20.14 11.18 -21.90
CA ALA A 552 19.51 12.45 -21.56
C ALA A 552 18.33 12.85 -22.45
N ASN A 553 18.32 12.41 -23.71
CA ASN A 553 17.23 12.61 -24.67
C ASN A 553 16.09 11.57 -24.51
N TYR A 554 16.34 10.48 -23.77
CA TYR A 554 15.36 9.44 -23.46
C TYR A 554 14.68 9.65 -22.11
N ASP A 555 15.35 10.31 -21.15
CA ASP A 555 14.94 10.52 -19.76
C ASP A 555 13.47 10.97 -19.57
N PHE A 556 12.67 10.12 -18.92
CA PHE A 556 11.23 10.33 -18.75
C PHE A 556 10.93 11.51 -17.83
N HIS A 557 11.79 11.71 -16.82
CA HIS A 557 11.68 12.76 -15.84
C HIS A 557 11.86 14.14 -16.49
N THR A 558 12.97 14.37 -17.20
CA THR A 558 13.20 15.61 -17.95
C THR A 558 12.13 15.84 -19.03
N ARG A 559 11.67 14.78 -19.72
CA ARG A 559 10.60 14.88 -20.73
C ARG A 559 9.27 15.30 -20.12
N LEU A 560 8.89 14.76 -18.96
CA LEU A 560 7.63 15.13 -18.29
C LEU A 560 7.72 16.51 -17.65
N TYR A 561 8.63 16.68 -16.70
CA TYR A 561 8.67 17.87 -15.86
C TYR A 561 9.33 19.07 -16.54
N GLY A 562 10.31 18.84 -17.42
CA GLY A 562 10.94 19.91 -18.21
C GLY A 562 10.13 20.28 -19.44
N LYS A 563 10.04 19.36 -20.41
CA LYS A 563 9.46 19.68 -21.73
C LYS A 563 7.93 19.89 -21.69
N ARG A 564 7.19 19.13 -20.87
CA ARG A 564 5.71 19.22 -20.85
C ARG A 564 5.19 20.17 -19.79
N TYR A 565 5.72 20.12 -18.58
CA TYR A 565 5.25 20.95 -17.48
C TYR A 565 6.02 22.27 -17.35
N GLY A 566 7.23 22.38 -17.91
CA GLY A 566 8.02 23.61 -17.86
C GLY A 566 8.69 23.88 -16.50
N MET A 567 8.74 22.89 -15.61
CA MET A 567 9.24 22.99 -14.23
C MET A 567 10.75 22.73 -14.11
N LEU A 568 11.38 22.25 -15.19
CA LEU A 568 12.83 21.99 -15.25
C LEU A 568 13.45 22.66 -16.47
N GLU A 569 14.69 23.12 -16.30
CA GLU A 569 15.51 23.57 -17.42
C GLU A 569 15.80 22.39 -18.37
N VAL A 570 15.50 22.57 -19.66
CA VAL A 570 15.82 21.60 -20.71
C VAL A 570 16.95 22.17 -21.56
N LYS A 571 18.12 21.51 -21.50
CA LYS A 571 19.31 21.92 -22.25
C LYS A 571 19.29 21.30 -23.65
N ALA A 572 19.50 22.12 -24.68
CA ALA A 572 19.37 21.68 -26.07
C ALA A 572 20.40 20.59 -26.44
N GLU A 573 21.61 20.67 -25.90
CA GLU A 573 22.68 19.68 -26.06
C GLU A 573 22.33 18.31 -25.45
N GLU A 574 21.58 18.27 -24.35
CA GLU A 574 21.13 17.03 -23.70
C GLU A 574 20.03 16.33 -24.51
N GLN A 575 19.33 17.06 -25.38
CA GLN A 575 18.23 16.53 -26.19
C GLN A 575 18.67 16.09 -27.59
N GLN A 576 19.96 16.21 -27.93
CA GLN A 576 20.50 15.74 -29.20
C GLN A 576 20.53 14.20 -29.23
N ASP A 577 20.26 13.64 -30.40
CA ASP A 577 20.53 12.23 -30.65
C ASP A 577 22.02 11.95 -30.52
N ASP A 578 22.38 10.83 -29.89
CA ASP A 578 23.77 10.49 -29.56
C ASP A 578 24.54 11.64 -28.87
N SER A 579 23.92 12.32 -27.90
CA SER A 579 24.58 13.38 -27.12
C SER A 579 25.80 12.89 -26.32
N GLY A 580 25.85 11.58 -26.05
CA GLY A 580 26.83 10.94 -25.18
C GLY A 580 26.64 11.21 -23.68
N ILE A 581 25.51 11.83 -23.32
CA ILE A 581 25.19 12.22 -21.94
C ILE A 581 24.23 11.21 -21.32
N PHE A 582 24.65 10.65 -20.19
CA PHE A 582 23.78 9.88 -19.29
C PHE A 582 23.49 10.69 -18.02
N LYS A 583 22.23 10.73 -17.61
CA LYS A 583 21.74 11.43 -16.42
C LYS A 583 21.33 10.42 -15.34
N PRO A 584 21.45 10.76 -14.05
CA PRO A 584 20.86 9.94 -13.00
C PRO A 584 19.35 9.78 -13.19
N TRP A 585 18.83 8.58 -12.94
CA TRP A 585 17.39 8.33 -12.88
C TRP A 585 16.76 9.06 -11.68
N LYS A 586 15.69 9.82 -11.91
CA LYS A 586 15.01 10.63 -10.88
C LYS A 586 13.51 10.41 -10.86
N LEU A 587 12.92 10.64 -9.69
CA LEU A 587 11.47 10.85 -9.52
C LEU A 587 11.23 12.23 -8.91
N ALA A 588 10.16 12.90 -9.34
CA ALA A 588 9.63 14.04 -8.61
C ALA A 588 8.96 13.56 -7.31
N VAL A 589 9.13 14.32 -6.23
CA VAL A 589 8.55 14.04 -4.89
C VAL A 589 7.75 15.23 -4.34
N GLY A 590 7.73 16.34 -5.07
CA GLY A 590 6.88 17.49 -4.86
C GLY A 590 6.87 18.31 -6.15
N LEU A 591 5.70 18.68 -6.65
CA LEU A 591 5.59 19.51 -7.86
C LEU A 591 5.98 20.96 -7.55
N GLU A 592 6.43 21.68 -8.57
CA GLU A 592 6.52 23.14 -8.46
C GLU A 592 5.13 23.71 -8.20
N MET A 593 5.01 24.53 -7.16
CA MET A 593 3.79 25.19 -6.76
C MET A 593 4.00 26.70 -6.85
N GLU A 594 3.12 27.39 -7.56
CA GLU A 594 3.12 28.85 -7.65
C GLU A 594 1.73 29.45 -7.45
N PRO A 595 1.62 30.70 -6.96
CA PRO A 595 0.33 31.40 -6.94
C PRO A 595 -0.25 31.55 -8.35
N PRO A 596 -1.58 31.44 -8.54
CA PRO A 596 -2.62 31.52 -7.52
C PRO A 596 -3.02 30.18 -6.88
N ASP A 597 -2.51 29.04 -7.36
CA ASP A 597 -2.95 27.72 -6.89
C ASP A 597 -2.36 27.35 -5.53
N SER A 598 -1.26 27.99 -5.13
CA SER A 598 -0.62 27.86 -3.82
C SER A 598 -0.49 29.21 -3.10
N LYS A 599 -0.38 29.16 -1.77
CA LYS A 599 -0.20 30.35 -0.91
C LYS A 599 1.16 31.02 -1.14
N LYS A 600 2.19 30.26 -1.55
CA LYS A 600 3.58 30.71 -1.75
C LYS A 600 4.24 29.86 -2.83
N TYR A 601 5.34 30.37 -3.38
CA TYR A 601 6.17 29.61 -4.30
C TYR A 601 6.95 28.49 -3.60
N TYR A 602 6.90 27.27 -4.16
CA TYR A 602 7.73 26.12 -3.79
C TYR A 602 8.30 25.49 -5.07
N PRO A 603 9.61 25.21 -5.14
CA PRO A 603 10.21 24.61 -6.32
C PRO A 603 9.85 23.13 -6.45
N LEU A 604 10.00 22.57 -7.65
CA LEU A 604 9.99 21.12 -7.86
C LEU A 604 11.04 20.44 -6.96
N GLU A 605 10.64 19.39 -6.27
CA GLU A 605 11.53 18.52 -5.50
C GLU A 605 11.69 17.17 -6.20
N GLU A 606 12.91 16.65 -6.23
CA GLU A 606 13.26 15.42 -6.94
C GLU A 606 14.30 14.60 -6.17
N VAL A 607 14.25 13.27 -6.33
CA VAL A 607 15.19 12.32 -5.74
C VAL A 607 15.81 11.43 -6.80
N VAL A 608 17.07 11.03 -6.59
CA VAL A 608 17.73 10.02 -7.43
C VAL A 608 17.29 8.63 -6.99
N VAL A 609 16.64 7.89 -7.88
CA VAL A 609 16.16 6.51 -7.64
C VAL A 609 16.98 5.45 -8.37
N GLY A 610 17.94 5.85 -9.20
CA GLY A 610 18.82 4.94 -9.91
C GLY A 610 19.97 4.37 -9.07
N ARG A 611 20.14 4.72 -7.79
CA ARG A 611 21.27 4.22 -6.98
C ARG A 611 21.14 2.73 -6.70
N LEU A 612 22.24 1.99 -6.83
CA LEU A 612 22.27 0.54 -6.65
C LEU A 612 22.94 0.17 -5.33
N LEU A 613 22.11 -0.24 -4.37
CA LEU A 613 22.58 -0.67 -3.07
C LEU A 613 23.30 -2.03 -3.19
N ARG A 614 24.55 -2.08 -2.72
CA ARG A 614 25.30 -3.32 -2.56
C ARG A 614 24.91 -3.98 -1.23
N GLY A 615 24.54 -5.24 -1.22
CA GLY A 615 24.01 -5.89 0.00
C GLY A 615 23.67 -7.36 -0.20
N THR A 616 22.65 -7.82 0.52
CA THR A 616 22.04 -9.15 0.31
C THR A 616 20.51 -9.09 0.30
N THR A 617 19.91 -9.92 -0.54
CA THR A 617 18.45 -10.17 -0.55
C THR A 617 18.08 -11.45 0.21
N ASP A 618 19.03 -12.11 0.89
CA ASP A 618 18.73 -13.24 1.76
C ASP A 618 17.96 -12.76 3.00
N ALA A 619 16.68 -13.10 3.07
CA ALA A 619 15.78 -12.79 4.17
C ALA A 619 16.30 -13.27 5.56
N ALA A 620 17.12 -14.31 5.58
CA ALA A 620 17.67 -14.90 6.79
C ALA A 620 18.97 -14.19 7.25
N ASP A 621 19.59 -13.38 6.38
CA ASP A 621 20.83 -12.67 6.71
C ASP A 621 20.55 -11.42 7.56
N PRO A 622 21.29 -11.19 8.66
CA PRO A 622 21.14 -9.97 9.47
C PRO A 622 21.34 -8.64 8.71
N GLN A 623 22.09 -8.67 7.61
CA GLN A 623 22.38 -7.55 6.71
C GLN A 623 21.38 -7.42 5.56
N TYR A 624 20.32 -8.22 5.53
CA TYR A 624 19.24 -8.11 4.56
C TYR A 624 18.73 -6.67 4.42
N ASP A 625 18.66 -6.19 3.19
CA ASP A 625 17.97 -4.97 2.82
C ASP A 625 17.14 -5.25 1.56
N SER A 626 15.82 -5.07 1.65
CA SER A 626 14.89 -5.29 0.55
C SER A 626 15.13 -4.40 -0.66
N ARG A 627 15.94 -3.34 -0.54
CA ARG A 627 16.35 -2.46 -1.65
C ARG A 627 17.69 -2.87 -2.27
N THR A 628 18.34 -3.93 -1.78
CA THR A 628 19.58 -4.45 -2.37
C THR A 628 19.36 -4.72 -3.85
N ALA A 629 20.30 -4.24 -4.67
CA ALA A 629 20.25 -4.38 -6.11
C ALA A 629 21.39 -5.24 -6.66
N TRP A 630 22.55 -5.33 -5.99
CA TRP A 630 23.68 -6.12 -6.49
C TRP A 630 24.64 -6.58 -5.40
N GLN A 631 25.49 -7.56 -5.73
CA GLN A 631 26.60 -8.03 -4.92
C GLN A 631 27.73 -8.57 -5.81
N ALA A 632 28.95 -8.58 -5.27
CA ALA A 632 30.11 -9.20 -5.90
C ALA A 632 30.93 -9.98 -4.88
N LYS A 633 31.30 -11.22 -5.23
CA LYS A 633 32.13 -12.11 -4.40
C LYS A 633 33.10 -12.86 -5.31
N GLY A 634 34.39 -12.60 -5.12
CA GLY A 634 35.41 -13.12 -6.02
C GLY A 634 35.20 -12.57 -7.43
N ASP A 635 35.11 -13.46 -8.41
CA ASP A 635 34.92 -13.16 -9.84
C ASP A 635 33.44 -13.11 -10.26
N VAL A 636 32.50 -13.37 -9.34
CA VAL A 636 31.05 -13.38 -9.61
C VAL A 636 30.43 -12.07 -9.16
N ILE A 637 29.62 -11.48 -10.05
CA ILE A 637 28.80 -10.30 -9.81
C ILE A 637 27.37 -10.64 -10.17
N GLU A 638 26.43 -10.32 -9.30
CA GLU A 638 25.01 -10.53 -9.50
C GLU A 638 24.25 -9.24 -9.26
N LEU A 639 23.22 -8.99 -10.06
CA LEU A 639 22.34 -7.85 -9.90
C LEU A 639 20.90 -8.18 -10.30
N ARG A 640 19.95 -7.53 -9.63
CA ARG A 640 18.54 -7.43 -10.03
C ARG A 640 18.20 -5.99 -10.35
N VAL A 641 17.53 -5.76 -11.47
CA VAL A 641 17.28 -4.43 -12.03
C VAL A 641 15.79 -4.22 -12.22
N PRO A 642 15.18 -3.22 -11.57
CA PRO A 642 13.79 -2.85 -11.82
C PRO A 642 13.56 -2.53 -13.29
N TRP A 643 12.51 -3.12 -13.87
CA TRP A 643 12.17 -2.95 -15.29
C TRP A 643 12.09 -1.48 -15.74
N MET A 644 11.45 -0.62 -14.94
CA MET A 644 11.27 0.79 -15.28
C MET A 644 12.60 1.54 -15.45
N LEU A 645 13.64 1.17 -14.69
CA LEU A 645 14.96 1.81 -14.80
C LEU A 645 15.68 1.48 -16.13
N LEU A 646 15.22 0.47 -16.86
CA LEU A 646 15.68 0.11 -18.22
C LEU A 646 14.76 0.67 -19.32
N GLY A 647 13.78 1.47 -18.94
CA GLY A 647 12.84 2.14 -19.84
C GLY A 647 11.57 1.36 -20.18
N PHE A 648 11.32 0.24 -19.50
CA PHE A 648 10.07 -0.51 -19.67
C PHE A 648 8.90 0.23 -19.03
N THR A 649 7.78 0.26 -19.76
CA THR A 649 6.49 0.76 -19.27
C THR A 649 5.52 -0.37 -18.96
N ASP A 650 5.74 -1.54 -19.57
CA ASP A 650 5.10 -2.81 -19.25
C ASP A 650 5.97 -3.97 -19.76
N PRO A 651 6.73 -4.65 -18.89
CA PRO A 651 7.56 -5.79 -19.31
C PRO A 651 6.72 -7.01 -19.71
N SER A 652 5.47 -7.11 -19.25
CA SER A 652 4.58 -8.25 -19.56
C SER A 652 4.16 -8.31 -21.03
N SER A 653 4.16 -7.18 -21.72
CA SER A 653 3.88 -7.06 -23.15
C SER A 653 5.12 -6.66 -23.98
N LEU A 654 6.32 -6.72 -23.38
CA LEU A 654 7.58 -6.25 -23.97
C LEU A 654 7.50 -4.79 -24.43
N THR A 655 6.90 -3.93 -23.63
CA THR A 655 6.66 -2.52 -23.99
C THR A 655 7.64 -1.60 -23.27
N VAL A 656 8.32 -0.76 -24.07
CA VAL A 656 9.24 0.28 -23.61
C VAL A 656 8.76 1.66 -24.04
N MET A 657 9.27 2.70 -23.37
CA MET A 657 8.99 4.08 -23.74
C MET A 657 9.51 4.36 -25.15
N SER A 658 8.75 5.08 -25.96
CA SER A 658 9.21 5.56 -27.26
C SER A 658 10.02 6.86 -27.11
N TYR A 659 10.96 7.09 -28.02
CA TYR A 659 11.57 8.42 -28.21
C TYR A 659 10.58 9.46 -28.75
N GLN A 660 9.50 8.99 -29.38
CA GLN A 660 8.43 9.84 -29.89
C GLN A 660 7.30 9.97 -28.87
N ASP A 661 6.64 11.11 -28.88
CA ASP A 661 5.46 11.39 -28.07
C ASP A 661 4.20 11.44 -28.94
N GLU A 662 3.07 10.98 -28.40
CA GLU A 662 1.76 11.12 -29.02
C GLU A 662 1.06 12.38 -28.48
N GLY A 663 1.35 13.52 -29.09
CA GLY A 663 0.82 14.81 -28.66
C GLY A 663 1.28 15.17 -27.25
N LYS A 664 0.36 15.12 -26.27
CA LYS A 664 0.64 15.40 -24.85
C LYS A 664 0.90 14.14 -24.02
N ARG A 665 0.80 12.95 -24.63
CA ARG A 665 1.01 11.66 -23.95
C ARG A 665 2.32 11.03 -24.38
N PHE A 666 2.89 10.24 -23.48
CA PHE A 666 3.99 9.36 -23.85
C PHE A 666 3.47 8.31 -24.84
N ALA A 667 4.25 8.04 -25.88
CA ALA A 667 4.03 6.88 -26.73
C ALA A 667 4.95 5.75 -26.27
N THR A 668 4.57 4.52 -26.58
CA THR A 668 5.36 3.34 -26.31
C THR A 668 5.67 2.59 -27.60
N THR A 669 6.63 1.68 -27.55
CA THR A 669 6.93 0.75 -28.64
C THR A 669 7.23 -0.61 -28.08
N THR A 670 6.92 -1.66 -28.84
CA THR A 670 7.31 -3.03 -28.49
C THR A 670 8.81 -3.22 -28.75
N THR A 671 9.54 -3.70 -27.75
CA THR A 671 10.93 -4.10 -27.90
C THR A 671 11.04 -5.54 -28.42
N LYS A 672 12.16 -5.87 -29.05
CA LYS A 672 12.51 -7.27 -29.37
C LYS A 672 13.19 -7.99 -28.20
N GLY A 673 13.62 -7.25 -27.18
CA GLY A 673 14.39 -7.77 -26.06
C GLY A 673 15.47 -6.79 -25.61
N ILE A 674 16.41 -7.28 -24.82
CA ILE A 674 17.51 -6.50 -24.25
C ILE A 674 18.83 -6.97 -24.85
N ARG A 675 19.65 -6.05 -25.34
CA ARG A 675 21.09 -6.30 -25.56
C ARG A 675 21.88 -5.71 -24.41
N LEU A 676 22.88 -6.46 -23.94
CA LEU A 676 23.72 -6.06 -22.82
C LEU A 676 25.19 -6.01 -23.25
N LEU A 677 25.86 -4.90 -23.01
CA LEU A 677 27.28 -4.70 -23.28
C LEU A 677 28.06 -4.48 -21.97
N PRO A 678 28.73 -5.52 -21.42
CA PRO A 678 29.61 -5.36 -20.29
C PRO A 678 30.95 -4.73 -20.71
N VAL A 679 31.44 -3.77 -19.93
CA VAL A 679 32.70 -3.07 -20.17
C VAL A 679 33.42 -2.85 -18.84
N LEU A 680 34.62 -3.41 -18.69
CA LEU A 680 35.50 -3.09 -17.55
C LEU A 680 36.35 -1.87 -17.87
N THR A 681 36.49 -0.98 -16.89
CA THR A 681 37.41 0.17 -16.95
C THR A 681 38.36 0.17 -15.77
N ASP A 682 39.63 0.44 -16.04
CA ASP A 682 40.66 0.60 -15.01
C ASP A 682 40.66 2.04 -14.49
N ARG A 683 40.66 2.21 -13.17
CA ARG A 683 40.59 3.54 -12.53
C ARG A 683 41.90 4.30 -12.61
N ALA A 684 43.04 3.62 -12.61
CA ALA A 684 44.35 4.25 -12.63
C ALA A 684 44.65 4.82 -14.02
N THR A 685 44.35 4.08 -15.08
CA THR A 685 44.57 4.50 -16.47
C THR A 685 43.38 5.26 -17.05
N LYS A 686 42.19 5.19 -16.41
CA LYS A 686 40.93 5.75 -16.91
C LYS A 686 40.60 5.26 -18.32
N SER A 687 40.87 3.98 -18.59
CA SER A 687 40.68 3.38 -19.90
C SER A 687 39.95 2.05 -19.81
N ILE A 688 39.24 1.69 -20.87
CA ILE A 688 38.64 0.36 -21.02
C ILE A 688 39.72 -0.72 -21.00
N VAL A 689 39.48 -1.79 -20.26
CA VAL A 689 40.37 -2.95 -20.18
C VAL A 689 40.50 -3.58 -21.57
N GLY A 690 41.75 -3.77 -22.00
CA GLY A 690 42.06 -4.36 -23.30
C GLY A 690 41.60 -3.52 -24.50
N LYS A 691 41.49 -2.19 -24.38
CA LYS A 691 40.92 -1.30 -25.42
C LYS A 691 41.36 -1.57 -26.86
N SER A 692 42.62 -1.96 -27.09
CA SER A 692 43.15 -2.28 -28.42
C SER A 692 42.50 -3.50 -29.08
N GLN A 693 41.81 -4.34 -28.31
CA GLN A 693 41.09 -5.53 -28.78
C GLN A 693 39.63 -5.20 -29.19
N TRP A 694 39.15 -3.99 -28.89
CA TRP A 694 37.79 -3.58 -29.21
C TRP A 694 37.70 -3.01 -30.63
N PRO A 695 36.78 -3.50 -31.49
CA PRO A 695 36.50 -2.88 -32.77
C PRO A 695 35.94 -1.45 -32.61
N SER A 696 36.06 -0.66 -33.68
CA SER A 696 35.49 0.70 -33.75
C SER A 696 34.86 0.93 -35.13
N PRO A 697 33.54 1.12 -35.24
CA PRO A 697 32.56 1.00 -34.14
C PRO A 697 32.44 -0.45 -33.63
N TYR A 698 32.08 -0.61 -32.36
CA TYR A 698 31.74 -1.90 -31.79
C TYR A 698 30.35 -2.33 -32.28
N PRO A 699 30.18 -3.57 -32.77
CA PRO A 699 28.92 -4.03 -33.35
C PRO A 699 27.91 -4.43 -32.26
N LEU A 700 27.35 -3.45 -31.55
CA LEU A 700 26.31 -3.65 -30.54
C LEU A 700 25.12 -4.41 -31.13
N THR A 701 24.74 -4.09 -32.37
CA THR A 701 23.62 -4.75 -33.07
C THR A 701 23.78 -6.26 -33.25
N GLN A 702 25.01 -6.77 -33.20
CA GLN A 702 25.36 -8.18 -33.36
C GLN A 702 25.43 -8.94 -32.03
N LEU A 703 25.28 -8.25 -30.90
CA LEU A 703 25.22 -8.94 -29.61
C LEU A 703 23.98 -9.84 -29.51
N PRO A 704 24.09 -10.95 -28.77
CA PRO A 704 22.94 -11.79 -28.45
C PRO A 704 21.83 -10.97 -27.81
N LEU A 705 20.60 -11.21 -28.25
CA LEU A 705 19.40 -10.59 -27.71
C LEU A 705 18.82 -11.49 -26.61
N TYR A 706 18.54 -10.91 -25.45
CA TYR A 706 17.76 -11.54 -24.40
C TYR A 706 16.28 -11.20 -24.60
N SER A 707 15.43 -12.20 -24.82
CA SER A 707 14.00 -12.02 -25.07
C SER A 707 13.17 -13.03 -24.30
N TRP A 708 11.94 -12.69 -23.95
CA TRP A 708 11.02 -13.54 -23.21
C TRP A 708 9.63 -13.54 -23.86
N PRO A 709 8.79 -14.56 -23.61
CA PRO A 709 7.39 -14.52 -24.01
C PRO A 709 6.62 -13.48 -23.18
N ALA A 710 5.65 -12.82 -23.81
CA ALA A 710 4.67 -12.01 -23.08
C ALA A 710 3.89 -12.87 -22.07
N TRP A 711 3.41 -12.26 -20.99
CA TRP A 711 2.62 -12.94 -19.96
C TRP A 711 1.33 -12.19 -19.61
N GLU A 712 0.31 -12.96 -19.25
CA GLU A 712 -1.00 -12.50 -18.76
C GLU A 712 -1.31 -13.08 -17.37
N GLN A 713 -0.36 -13.83 -16.80
CA GLN A 713 -0.44 -14.45 -15.48
C GLN A 713 0.90 -14.23 -14.80
N VAL A 714 0.85 -13.91 -13.51
CA VAL A 714 2.03 -13.60 -12.71
C VAL A 714 2.39 -14.79 -11.82
N GLY A 715 3.68 -15.10 -11.74
CA GLY A 715 4.25 -15.84 -10.64
C GLY A 715 4.51 -14.92 -9.45
N TYR A 716 4.07 -15.33 -8.26
CA TYR A 716 4.41 -14.63 -7.03
C TYR A 716 4.38 -15.59 -5.84
N HIS A 717 4.96 -15.15 -4.72
CA HIS A 717 4.82 -15.82 -3.45
C HIS A 717 4.70 -14.78 -2.33
N GLU A 718 4.15 -15.20 -1.19
CA GLU A 718 4.05 -14.34 -0.02
C GLU A 718 5.16 -14.63 1.00
N ARG A 719 5.59 -13.59 1.71
CA ARG A 719 6.51 -13.71 2.85
C ARG A 719 6.23 -12.58 3.84
N LYS A 720 6.21 -12.89 5.14
CA LYS A 720 6.17 -11.88 6.20
C LYS A 720 7.42 -10.98 6.06
N LYS A 721 7.23 -9.67 5.94
CA LYS A 721 8.34 -8.71 5.90
C LYS A 721 9.05 -8.61 7.24
N GLN A 722 10.25 -8.06 7.29
CA GLN A 722 10.89 -7.71 8.58
C GLN A 722 10.02 -6.77 9.42
N SER A 723 9.20 -5.92 8.78
CA SER A 723 8.24 -5.04 9.46
C SER A 723 7.21 -5.82 10.29
N TYR A 724 6.79 -7.02 9.86
CA TYR A 724 5.82 -7.85 10.59
C TYR A 724 6.27 -8.12 12.03
N ALA A 725 7.53 -8.53 12.24
CA ALA A 725 8.02 -8.86 13.57
C ALA A 725 8.16 -7.61 14.46
N ILE A 726 8.50 -6.47 13.87
CA ILE A 726 8.65 -5.18 14.58
C ILE A 726 7.27 -4.68 15.03
N ILE A 727 6.28 -4.74 14.14
CA ILE A 727 4.90 -4.39 14.45
C ILE A 727 4.30 -5.37 15.46
N GLN A 728 4.61 -6.68 15.35
CA GLN A 728 4.20 -7.65 16.35
C GLN A 728 4.69 -7.28 17.74
N GLN A 729 5.94 -6.84 17.85
CA GLN A 729 6.50 -6.38 19.12
C GLN A 729 5.78 -5.12 19.63
N ALA A 730 5.53 -4.14 18.75
CA ALA A 730 4.81 -2.92 19.11
C ALA A 730 3.35 -3.20 19.56
N PHE A 731 2.65 -4.12 18.89
CA PHE A 731 1.31 -4.54 19.29
C PHE A 731 1.29 -5.25 20.65
N LYS A 732 2.32 -6.03 20.99
CA LYS A 732 2.45 -6.68 22.31
C LYS A 732 2.81 -5.69 23.43
N GLU A 733 3.36 -4.53 23.12
CA GLU A 733 3.65 -3.48 24.10
C GLU A 733 2.38 -2.69 24.51
N ILE A 734 1.34 -2.73 23.67
CA ILE A 734 0.09 -1.97 23.86
C ILE A 734 -1.03 -2.93 24.26
N ASP A 735 -1.20 -3.17 25.56
CA ASP A 735 -2.27 -4.07 26.06
C ASP A 735 -3.57 -3.36 26.45
N ALA A 736 -3.53 -2.04 26.63
CA ALA A 736 -4.68 -1.23 27.01
C ALA A 736 -4.55 0.22 26.50
N PRO A 737 -5.66 0.99 26.42
CA PRO A 737 -5.61 2.44 26.21
C PRO A 737 -4.79 3.15 27.30
N VAL A 738 -4.23 4.32 26.99
CA VAL A 738 -3.57 5.16 28.00
C VAL A 738 -4.58 5.59 29.07
N ALA A 739 -4.26 5.35 30.35
CA ALA A 739 -5.10 5.77 31.45
C ALA A 739 -5.00 7.28 31.68
N ASP A 740 -6.14 7.96 31.92
CA ASP A 740 -6.22 9.41 32.17
C ASP A 740 -5.30 9.94 33.30
N LYS A 741 -4.75 9.06 34.14
CA LYS A 741 -3.88 9.44 35.27
C LYS A 741 -2.43 9.77 34.88
N ASP A 742 -1.97 9.37 33.70
CA ASP A 742 -0.57 9.60 33.28
C ASP A 742 -0.31 10.97 32.62
N LYS A 743 -1.35 11.76 32.33
CA LYS A 743 -1.20 13.13 31.79
C LYS A 743 -0.85 14.19 32.86
N SER A 744 -0.45 13.76 34.06
CA SER A 744 -0.19 14.66 35.21
C SER A 744 1.30 14.95 35.49
N GLN A 745 2.21 14.65 34.57
CA GLN A 745 3.58 15.17 34.66
C GLN A 745 3.98 15.93 33.39
N PRO A 746 4.49 17.17 33.53
CA PRO A 746 4.78 18.08 32.42
C PRO A 746 6.01 17.68 31.60
#